data_AF-A0A8H5VM68-F1
#
_entry.id   AF-A0A8H5VM68-F1
#
_cell.length_a   1.000
_cell.length_b   1.000
_cell.length_c   1.000
_cell.angle_alpha   90.00
_cell.angle_beta   90.00
_cell.angle_gamma   90.00
#
_symmetry.space_group_name_H-M   'P 1'
#
loop_
_entity.id
_entity.type
_entity.pdbx_description
1 polymer ?
#
loop_
_entity_poly.entity_id
_entity_poly.type
_entity_poly.pdbx_seq_one_letter_code
_entity_poly.pdbx_strand_id
1 'polypeptide(L)'
;MSDESHRRRAKKVKTRTGCSNCKRRKVKCDEQLPGCKRCAKIGVECPGYYKPVKWSVKYERHMVISSPTAGNSFHWVESGANNLSSSMQLKSGPGSGKTQNDNDSEVRAPRSFTQGSRSTLSDAREHLEDMLEIQPPSMSNSDQPSTLCDDVQVDEQCPLALDALYDDSFCLMSYTPTPQTSLILDHYFTTVCHFNSSFDSANNPFRSEVARMMADSPLLFSCVLSMSAAHLYQGDKNSSHVPLEFQTEAMSHLSQTLSELPISKECAVHDNRPTALVSRERILNVSDDLLLSIIFLGMTAAWHDVSATGLPHLHGSRQLFKSWVVFNKLTDMDNRRQMTRTQTFVVSSMVYWEAMSSALFDQQYEGLSHLNIFCDPHPPALIQPCPWTGIATPIFVFLANTLTLVRNNQALKSLRVFESGESHRKALYAELLAKATSLEREIVEYRLPFVGLIDNIGDPCTTPDHLLAISRCYRMAALLELYSAFPETTGREEMPDGVIDLPHGDDGTRLVMGLAFSILETLEKIPDDSGTISIQLLSLLIAGSVLGPVCAKGEGLGSKRLETLRLRTFVRQRIHKMYAAVRLGPIGNAMLILEEVWALRGCSASERRNDHFGHLISNLVHFVPIRKCAHETSSAFKMAMFLSMNLSISSQNSLVISIALVIMPTSKEGYLWTPNGLTTGLETDSVINGTPESALLDKYDVVVIGTGFAGLIAARNIGLTTGKVLLVEGRDRIGGRTWTAKTLGEEFEMGGTWVHCNLKTSSGTADAKYTAYTASFAGPNKLDTKETNQVVQKVADAFFAIDGLTSYDLMPYPHDPLREPALWKKYEHLSAKDRLDQLDIPQFEKDMFDAMISSFGSVPGSQCGFVEVLRWYALGGHSMAGVFERAGLCKLGNGGMTSLALAILSEYRGHLLFNTVVEKIDQKSNGVTLTAKNGRRIEAKYLISTIPLNCLSDIAFNPPLSPLRQEAVKAGHINQGAKIHFKLKQTEPGWFAMASGYGNSPWCFAFSDHNGNTNKNNGTYCIGFGYGGHLADPRASGDIIASFKEYIKPDADVEAYLTHDWMNDDLAKGTWSCWGPGPVMSRWLKELQTPHGRVFFASADWANGWRGFIDGAIESGITASVSVMRSLCWEGYLFKL
;
A
#
# COMPACT_ATOMS: atom_id res chain seq x y z
N MET A 1 22.78 -9.71 62.39
CA MET A 1 21.62 -8.96 61.86
C MET A 1 22.23 -7.77 61.13
N SER A 2 22.28 -7.74 59.79
CA SER A 2 21.16 -7.54 58.84
C SER A 2 20.51 -6.16 59.05
N ASP A 3 20.29 -5.33 58.02
CA ASP A 3 19.73 -5.74 56.73
C ASP A 3 20.26 -5.03 55.45
N GLU A 4 19.60 -5.28 54.31
CA GLU A 4 20.01 -4.97 52.94
C GLU A 4 20.18 -3.48 52.56
N SER A 5 21.11 -3.23 51.62
CA SER A 5 21.20 -1.96 50.87
C SER A 5 20.78 -2.13 49.40
N HIS A 6 19.50 -1.90 49.11
CA HIS A 6 18.92 -2.01 47.77
C HIS A 6 19.52 -1.00 46.76
N ARG A 7 20.57 -1.43 46.03
CA ARG A 7 21.10 -0.70 44.86
C ARG A 7 20.06 -0.65 43.73
N ARG A 8 19.40 0.51 43.56
CA ARG A 8 18.48 0.80 42.44
C ARG A 8 19.13 0.47 41.08
N ARG A 9 18.60 -0.54 40.38
CA ARG A 9 19.04 -0.92 39.02
C ARG A 9 18.70 0.20 38.03
N ALA A 10 19.71 0.88 37.47
CA ALA A 10 19.53 1.90 36.44
C ALA A 10 18.80 1.33 35.20
N LYS A 11 17.72 2.00 34.77
CA LYS A 11 16.99 1.66 33.53
C LYS A 11 17.94 1.85 32.33
N LYS A 12 18.35 0.73 31.71
CA LYS A 12 19.26 0.75 30.56
C LYS A 12 18.56 1.32 29.32
N VAL A 13 18.98 2.50 28.87
CA VAL A 13 18.60 3.07 27.57
C VAL A 13 19.00 2.09 26.45
N LYS A 14 18.01 1.50 25.76
CA LYS A 14 18.23 0.74 24.52
C LYS A 14 18.51 1.72 23.38
N THR A 15 19.34 1.33 22.42
CA THR A 15 19.56 2.10 21.18
C THR A 15 19.00 1.35 19.98
N ARG A 16 18.33 2.07 19.07
CA ARG A 16 17.70 1.50 17.86
C ARG A 16 18.73 0.98 16.85
N THR A 17 19.86 1.67 16.75
CA THR A 17 21.01 1.41 15.87
C THR A 17 21.96 0.33 16.40
N GLY A 18 21.98 0.05 17.70
CA GLY A 18 22.98 -0.82 18.33
C GLY A 18 23.11 -2.23 17.73
N CYS A 19 24.30 -2.83 17.79
CA CYS A 19 24.55 -4.12 17.15
C CYS A 19 23.69 -5.24 17.74
N SER A 20 23.38 -6.27 16.95
CA SER A 20 22.53 -7.38 17.39
C SER A 20 23.11 -8.10 18.62
N ASN A 21 24.44 -8.18 18.75
CA ASN A 21 25.11 -8.70 19.95
C ASN A 21 24.84 -7.84 21.21
N CYS A 22 24.88 -6.51 21.15
CA CYS A 22 24.54 -5.66 22.29
C CYS A 22 23.04 -5.65 22.61
N LYS A 23 22.18 -5.65 21.57
CA LYS A 23 20.72 -5.79 21.72
C LYS A 23 20.35 -7.12 22.40
N ARG A 24 20.88 -8.25 21.92
CA ARG A 24 20.71 -9.61 22.49
C ARG A 24 21.19 -9.69 23.93
N ARG A 25 22.36 -9.10 24.25
CA ARG A 25 22.92 -8.99 25.61
C ARG A 25 22.21 -7.95 26.50
N LYS A 26 21.16 -7.27 26.01
CA LYS A 26 20.40 -6.23 26.72
C LYS A 26 21.32 -5.17 27.36
N VAL A 27 22.25 -4.61 26.58
CA VAL A 27 23.16 -3.51 26.94
C VAL A 27 23.13 -2.38 25.91
N LYS A 28 23.29 -1.13 26.35
CA LYS A 28 23.39 0.03 25.44
C LYS A 28 24.63 -0.12 24.56
N CYS A 29 24.46 -0.23 23.25
CA CYS A 29 25.59 -0.25 22.32
C CYS A 29 26.30 1.11 22.31
N ASP A 30 27.62 1.12 22.15
CA ASP A 30 28.42 2.35 22.01
C ASP A 30 28.61 2.78 20.54
N GLU A 31 28.15 1.96 19.59
CA GLU A 31 27.91 2.31 18.17
C GLU A 31 29.11 2.83 17.36
N GLN A 32 30.33 2.63 17.86
CA GLN A 32 31.55 2.95 17.13
C GLN A 32 31.77 2.03 15.92
N LEU A 33 32.24 2.58 14.81
CA LEU A 33 32.67 1.83 13.63
C LEU A 33 34.16 1.43 13.75
N PRO A 34 34.59 0.29 13.18
CA PRO A 34 33.76 -0.72 12.49
C PRO A 34 32.94 -1.58 13.45
N GLY A 35 33.27 -1.62 14.74
CA GLY A 35 32.57 -2.43 15.74
C GLY A 35 32.61 -1.84 17.15
N CYS A 36 31.54 -2.07 17.92
CA CYS A 36 31.38 -1.47 19.24
C CYS A 36 32.39 -2.01 20.27
N LYS A 37 32.89 -1.12 21.13
CA LYS A 37 33.79 -1.43 22.24
C LYS A 37 33.17 -2.44 23.21
N ARG A 38 31.84 -2.51 23.34
CA ARG A 38 31.17 -3.55 24.15
C ARG A 38 31.23 -4.97 23.60
N CYS A 39 31.49 -5.16 22.30
CA CYS A 39 31.79 -6.47 21.73
C CYS A 39 33.28 -6.77 21.87
N ALA A 40 34.15 -5.85 21.41
CA ALA A 40 35.60 -5.99 21.53
C ALA A 40 36.08 -6.28 22.97
N LYS A 41 35.55 -5.56 23.98
CA LYS A 41 35.90 -5.75 25.40
C LYS A 41 35.54 -7.12 25.98
N ILE A 42 34.75 -7.94 25.28
CA ILE A 42 34.47 -9.34 25.71
C ILE A 42 34.97 -10.39 24.69
N GLY A 43 35.84 -10.01 23.75
CA GLY A 43 36.39 -10.94 22.77
C GLY A 43 35.37 -11.51 21.78
N VAL A 44 34.24 -10.83 21.54
CA VAL A 44 33.28 -11.22 20.49
C VAL A 44 33.26 -10.19 19.38
N GLU A 45 33.05 -10.66 18.16
CA GLU A 45 32.91 -9.80 16.99
C GLU A 45 31.64 -8.94 17.04
N CYS A 46 31.65 -7.81 16.33
CA CYS A 46 30.54 -6.86 16.29
C CYS A 46 29.80 -6.95 14.94
N PRO A 47 28.56 -7.48 14.91
CA PRO A 47 27.80 -7.73 13.68
C PRO A 47 27.12 -6.46 13.12
N GLY A 48 27.87 -5.35 13.00
CA GLY A 48 27.42 -4.08 12.45
C GLY A 48 26.18 -3.47 13.14
N TYR A 49 25.50 -2.55 12.42
CA TYR A 49 24.37 -1.73 12.91
C TYR A 49 23.12 -1.83 12.02
N TYR A 50 23.02 -2.95 11.30
CA TYR A 50 22.01 -3.27 10.27
C TYR A 50 20.55 -3.24 10.75
N LYS A 51 19.64 -2.93 9.82
CA LYS A 51 18.19 -3.17 9.90
C LYS A 51 17.78 -4.13 8.77
N PRO A 52 17.14 -5.28 9.06
CA PRO A 52 16.72 -6.21 8.02
C PRO A 52 15.62 -5.63 7.13
N VAL A 53 15.67 -5.98 5.85
CA VAL A 53 14.54 -5.85 4.92
C VAL A 53 13.44 -6.82 5.33
N LYS A 54 12.17 -6.42 5.19
CA LYS A 54 11.00 -7.28 5.41
C LYS A 54 10.04 -7.14 4.23
N TRP A 55 9.43 -8.25 3.81
CA TRP A 55 8.30 -8.25 2.88
C TRP A 55 7.08 -7.56 3.51
N SER A 56 6.20 -7.00 2.67
CA SER A 56 5.11 -6.12 3.11
C SER A 56 3.82 -6.36 2.31
N VAL A 57 2.93 -7.17 2.87
CA VAL A 57 1.61 -7.54 2.33
C VAL A 57 0.68 -6.35 2.05
N LYS A 58 0.95 -5.19 2.68
CA LYS A 58 0.14 -3.96 2.60
C LYS A 58 -0.14 -3.44 1.18
N TYR A 59 0.65 -3.84 0.19
CA TYR A 59 0.48 -3.43 -1.21
C TYR A 59 0.23 -4.63 -2.16
N GLU A 60 0.12 -5.85 -1.64
CA GLU A 60 -0.25 -7.02 -2.43
C GLU A 60 -1.73 -6.95 -2.81
N ARG A 61 -2.03 -6.91 -4.11
CA ARG A 61 -3.42 -7.00 -4.59
C ARG A 61 -3.95 -8.41 -4.37
N HIS A 62 -4.67 -8.61 -3.28
CA HIS A 62 -5.31 -9.89 -2.96
C HIS A 62 -6.45 -10.14 -3.96
N MET A 63 -6.23 -11.02 -4.95
CA MET A 63 -7.33 -11.56 -5.76
C MET A 63 -8.11 -12.56 -4.91
N VAL A 64 -9.31 -12.17 -4.48
CA VAL A 64 -10.23 -13.05 -3.76
C VAL A 64 -10.51 -14.29 -4.62
N ILE A 65 -10.25 -15.47 -4.05
CA ILE A 65 -10.71 -16.74 -4.62
C ILE A 65 -12.07 -17.01 -3.99
N SER A 66 -13.13 -16.54 -4.64
CA SER A 66 -14.50 -16.92 -4.27
C SER A 66 -14.67 -18.43 -4.43
N SER A 67 -15.33 -19.06 -3.47
CA SER A 67 -15.74 -20.45 -3.55
C SER A 67 -16.83 -20.60 -4.63
N PRO A 68 -16.91 -21.75 -5.33
CA PRO A 68 -17.98 -21.97 -6.31
C PRO A 68 -19.28 -22.27 -5.54
N THR A 69 -20.24 -21.36 -5.58
CA THR A 69 -21.61 -21.67 -5.17
C THR A 69 -22.22 -22.67 -6.15
N ALA A 70 -22.87 -23.69 -5.63
CA ALA A 70 -23.40 -24.80 -6.43
C ALA A 70 -24.67 -24.38 -7.18
N GLY A 71 -24.54 -23.83 -8.39
CA GLY A 71 -25.70 -23.48 -9.21
C GLY A 71 -25.45 -22.48 -10.31
N ASN A 72 -24.68 -22.84 -11.34
CA ASN A 72 -24.84 -22.25 -12.68
C ASN A 72 -24.24 -23.16 -13.76
N SER A 73 -25.00 -23.39 -14.84
CA SER A 73 -24.60 -24.25 -15.95
C SER A 73 -23.66 -23.51 -16.91
N PHE A 74 -22.42 -23.96 -17.03
CA PHE A 74 -21.44 -23.38 -17.97
C PHE A 74 -21.82 -23.65 -19.42
N HIS A 75 -22.14 -22.60 -20.18
CA HIS A 75 -22.18 -22.65 -21.64
C HIS A 75 -20.76 -22.57 -22.23
N TRP A 76 -20.40 -23.54 -23.07
CA TRP A 76 -19.21 -23.45 -23.90
C TRP A 76 -19.46 -22.50 -25.07
N VAL A 77 -18.51 -21.60 -25.33
CA VAL A 77 -18.45 -20.84 -26.60
C VAL A 77 -17.50 -21.59 -27.52
N GLU A 78 -18.06 -22.44 -28.38
CA GLU A 78 -17.29 -23.13 -29.42
C GLU A 78 -16.88 -22.18 -30.54
N SER A 79 -15.69 -22.39 -31.09
CA SER A 79 -15.13 -21.56 -32.16
C SER A 79 -15.68 -21.97 -33.53
N GLY A 80 -16.82 -21.36 -33.89
CA GLY A 80 -17.36 -21.16 -35.25
C GLY A 80 -17.12 -22.24 -36.33
N ALA A 81 -18.18 -22.95 -36.72
CA ALA A 81 -18.20 -23.75 -37.94
C ALA A 81 -19.50 -23.57 -38.75
N ASN A 82 -19.32 -23.33 -40.05
CA ASN A 82 -20.28 -23.50 -41.17
C ASN A 82 -21.47 -22.54 -41.36
N ASN A 83 -21.69 -22.25 -42.65
CA ASN A 83 -22.84 -21.55 -43.23
C ASN A 83 -23.97 -22.54 -43.59
N LEU A 84 -25.05 -22.00 -44.19
CA LEU A 84 -26.23 -22.65 -44.77
C LEU A 84 -27.36 -22.95 -43.76
N SER A 85 -28.65 -22.77 -44.07
CA SER A 85 -29.30 -21.96 -45.12
C SER A 85 -30.82 -21.98 -44.90
N SER A 86 -31.55 -20.92 -45.32
CA SER A 86 -33.01 -20.95 -45.57
C SER A 86 -33.94 -21.20 -44.36
N SER A 87 -35.26 -21.00 -44.41
CA SER A 87 -36.10 -19.93 -45.02
C SER A 87 -37.55 -20.11 -44.52
N MET A 88 -38.37 -19.04 -44.51
CA MET A 88 -39.86 -19.09 -44.41
C MET A 88 -40.44 -19.65 -43.07
N GLN A 89 -41.73 -19.55 -42.69
CA GLN A 89 -42.90 -18.66 -42.96
C GLN A 89 -43.90 -18.90 -41.78
N LEU A 90 -44.84 -18.04 -41.35
CA LEU A 90 -45.07 -16.59 -41.42
C LEU A 90 -46.24 -16.24 -40.44
N LYS A 91 -46.28 -15.03 -39.84
CA LYS A 91 -47.48 -14.36 -39.23
C LYS A 91 -48.09 -15.01 -37.96
N SER A 92 -48.89 -14.32 -37.12
CA SER A 92 -49.26 -12.88 -37.00
C SER A 92 -49.77 -12.56 -35.58
N GLY A 93 -49.66 -11.29 -35.14
CA GLY A 93 -50.49 -10.75 -34.04
C GLY A 93 -51.86 -10.24 -34.53
N PRO A 94 -52.49 -9.19 -33.93
CA PRO A 94 -52.04 -8.42 -32.75
C PRO A 94 -53.14 -8.00 -31.74
N GLY A 95 -52.71 -7.45 -30.59
CA GLY A 95 -53.24 -6.16 -30.08
C GLY A 95 -54.40 -6.10 -29.06
N SER A 96 -54.20 -5.27 -28.01
CA SER A 96 -55.20 -4.65 -27.11
C SER A 96 -56.06 -5.54 -26.20
N GLY A 97 -56.54 -5.08 -25.02
CA GLY A 97 -56.14 -3.88 -24.27
C GLY A 97 -57.16 -3.40 -23.21
N LYS A 98 -56.64 -3.00 -22.03
CA LYS A 98 -57.23 -2.12 -20.99
C LYS A 98 -58.58 -2.47 -20.28
N THR A 99 -58.48 -2.56 -18.95
CA THR A 99 -59.38 -2.00 -17.89
C THR A 99 -60.90 -2.21 -17.93
N GLN A 100 -61.48 -2.70 -16.82
CA GLN A 100 -62.27 -1.85 -15.90
C GLN A 100 -62.46 -2.49 -14.50
N ASN A 101 -63.21 -1.82 -13.63
CA ASN A 101 -63.15 -1.90 -12.16
C ASN A 101 -64.55 -2.08 -11.52
N ASP A 102 -64.58 -2.49 -10.24
CA ASP A 102 -65.65 -2.33 -9.24
C ASP A 102 -67.05 -2.96 -9.43
N ASN A 103 -67.51 -3.72 -8.42
CA ASN A 103 -68.54 -3.25 -7.46
C ASN A 103 -68.83 -4.29 -6.34
N ASP A 104 -69.08 -3.80 -5.12
CA ASP A 104 -69.53 -4.57 -3.94
C ASP A 104 -71.06 -4.61 -3.80
N SER A 105 -71.62 -5.56 -3.02
CA SER A 105 -72.48 -5.25 -1.84
C SER A 105 -73.08 -6.48 -1.08
N GLU A 106 -73.03 -6.37 0.25
CA GLU A 106 -73.92 -6.91 1.33
C GLU A 106 -74.31 -8.42 1.46
N VAL A 107 -74.21 -8.95 2.70
CA VAL A 107 -75.35 -9.25 3.63
C VAL A 107 -74.81 -9.75 5.01
N ARG A 108 -75.64 -9.77 6.07
CA ARG A 108 -75.27 -9.87 7.51
C ARG A 108 -75.20 -11.28 8.16
N ALA A 109 -74.41 -11.32 9.24
CA ALA A 109 -74.17 -12.36 10.28
C ALA A 109 -75.41 -12.96 11.00
N PRO A 110 -75.24 -14.03 11.83
CA PRO A 110 -75.23 -13.82 13.31
C PRO A 110 -74.49 -14.84 14.24
N ARG A 111 -73.95 -14.34 15.39
CA ARG A 111 -73.96 -14.89 16.81
C ARG A 111 -73.37 -16.29 17.17
N SER A 112 -72.92 -16.63 18.41
CA SER A 112 -72.35 -15.92 19.61
C SER A 112 -71.96 -16.94 20.74
N PHE A 113 -71.42 -16.48 21.89
CA PHE A 113 -71.18 -17.20 23.20
C PHE A 113 -69.88 -18.06 23.37
N THR A 114 -69.48 -18.54 24.58
CA THR A 114 -68.82 -17.82 25.73
C THR A 114 -68.23 -18.75 26.83
N GLN A 115 -67.08 -18.34 27.41
CA GLN A 115 -66.59 -18.49 28.82
C GLN A 115 -66.18 -19.84 29.50
N GLY A 116 -65.00 -19.79 30.15
CA GLY A 116 -64.46 -20.63 31.26
C GLY A 116 -62.95 -20.29 31.52
N SER A 117 -62.25 -20.37 32.67
CA SER A 117 -62.42 -20.84 34.08
C SER A 117 -61.73 -22.19 34.43
N ARG A 118 -60.90 -22.39 35.49
CA ARG A 118 -60.28 -21.50 36.53
C ARG A 118 -59.25 -22.29 37.40
N SER A 119 -58.23 -21.62 37.98
CA SER A 119 -57.43 -22.02 39.21
C SER A 119 -56.54 -23.31 39.14
N THR A 120 -55.49 -23.59 39.94
CA THR A 120 -54.73 -22.90 41.05
C THR A 120 -53.31 -23.51 41.22
N LEU A 121 -52.44 -22.91 42.05
CA LEU A 121 -51.14 -23.47 42.51
C LEU A 121 -51.27 -24.52 43.65
N SER A 122 -50.33 -25.48 43.74
CA SER A 122 -49.51 -25.78 44.95
C SER A 122 -48.41 -26.84 44.70
N ASP A 123 -47.41 -26.89 45.61
CA ASP A 123 -46.53 -28.04 45.96
C ASP A 123 -45.49 -28.60 44.95
N ALA A 124 -44.26 -29.02 45.32
CA ALA A 124 -43.53 -28.90 46.60
C ALA A 124 -41.99 -29.18 46.51
N ARG A 125 -41.22 -28.43 47.34
CA ARG A 125 -40.07 -28.83 48.21
C ARG A 125 -38.77 -29.51 47.67
N GLU A 126 -37.64 -28.92 48.11
CA GLU A 126 -36.42 -29.55 48.71
C GLU A 126 -35.46 -30.40 47.82
N HIS A 127 -34.15 -30.55 48.11
CA HIS A 127 -33.24 -30.08 49.19
C HIS A 127 -31.82 -29.84 48.61
N LEU A 128 -31.04 -28.91 49.18
CA LEU A 128 -29.66 -29.11 49.73
C LEU A 128 -28.94 -27.77 50.02
N GLU A 129 -29.10 -27.27 51.23
CA GLU A 129 -28.08 -26.47 51.94
C GLU A 129 -27.48 -27.34 53.07
N ASP A 130 -26.68 -26.74 53.97
CA ASP A 130 -25.82 -27.36 55.00
C ASP A 130 -24.55 -28.04 54.42
N MET A 131 -23.32 -27.88 54.95
CA MET A 131 -22.80 -27.48 56.28
C MET A 131 -21.48 -26.68 56.11
N LEU A 132 -20.86 -25.92 57.03
CA LEU A 132 -21.08 -25.35 58.38
C LEU A 132 -19.94 -24.29 58.55
N GLU A 133 -19.78 -23.42 59.56
CA GLU A 133 -20.39 -23.25 60.90
C GLU A 133 -20.38 -21.76 61.31
N ILE A 134 -21.18 -21.40 62.33
CA ILE A 134 -21.24 -20.06 62.94
C ILE A 134 -20.80 -20.20 64.42
N GLN A 135 -20.20 -19.17 65.05
CA GLN A 135 -20.44 -18.74 66.45
C GLN A 135 -19.63 -17.43 66.77
N PRO A 136 -20.06 -16.59 67.75
CA PRO A 136 -19.64 -15.19 67.87
C PRO A 136 -18.93 -14.86 69.24
N PRO A 137 -19.15 -13.72 69.92
CA PRO A 137 -18.32 -12.51 69.76
C PRO A 137 -17.64 -12.03 71.07
N SER A 138 -16.64 -11.14 70.94
CA SER A 138 -16.16 -10.31 72.08
C SER A 138 -15.58 -8.96 71.62
N MET A 139 -16.04 -7.85 72.22
CA MET A 139 -15.50 -6.51 72.00
C MET A 139 -14.32 -6.21 72.94
N SER A 140 -13.33 -5.41 72.48
CA SER A 140 -13.12 -4.03 72.97
C SER A 140 -11.79 -3.41 72.49
N ASN A 141 -11.86 -2.16 72.00
CA ASN A 141 -10.83 -1.10 72.04
C ASN A 141 -9.47 -1.33 71.32
N SER A 142 -8.85 -0.33 70.68
CA SER A 142 -9.28 1.04 70.32
C SER A 142 -8.50 1.60 69.11
N ASP A 143 -8.95 2.76 68.61
CA ASP A 143 -8.18 3.76 67.83
C ASP A 143 -7.62 3.40 66.43
N GLN A 144 -8.42 3.66 65.38
CA GLN A 144 -7.95 4.28 64.14
C GLN A 144 -9.02 5.23 63.53
N PRO A 145 -8.63 6.21 62.68
CA PRO A 145 -9.49 7.36 62.36
C PRO A 145 -10.58 7.07 61.31
N SER A 146 -11.73 7.72 61.48
CA SER A 146 -12.90 7.61 60.60
C SER A 146 -12.73 8.33 59.26
N THR A 147 -13.06 7.63 58.17
CA THR A 147 -13.42 8.25 56.88
C THR A 147 -14.77 8.95 57.00
N LEU A 148 -14.86 10.20 56.53
CA LEU A 148 -16.12 10.87 56.22
C LEU A 148 -16.15 11.19 54.73
N CYS A 149 -16.92 10.39 53.99
CA CYS A 149 -17.55 10.81 52.75
C CYS A 149 -19.03 10.88 53.05
N ASP A 150 -19.64 12.06 52.89
CA ASP A 150 -21.08 12.23 52.89
C ASP A 150 -21.50 12.95 51.61
N ASP A 151 -22.62 12.48 51.04
CA ASP A 151 -23.57 13.17 50.18
C ASP A 151 -23.05 14.07 49.03
N VAL A 152 -22.87 13.42 47.88
CA VAL A 152 -23.55 13.88 46.66
C VAL A 152 -24.50 12.78 46.22
N GLN A 153 -25.80 13.03 46.28
CA GLN A 153 -26.80 12.12 45.72
C GLN A 153 -26.66 12.12 44.19
N VAL A 154 -26.45 10.94 43.61
CA VAL A 154 -26.65 10.73 42.17
C VAL A 154 -28.14 10.45 41.97
N ASP A 155 -28.83 11.38 41.32
CA ASP A 155 -30.26 11.30 41.02
C ASP A 155 -30.50 10.19 39.96
N GLU A 156 -31.23 9.13 40.31
CA GLU A 156 -31.55 8.01 39.41
C GLU A 156 -32.62 8.41 38.38
N GLN A 157 -32.26 9.31 37.45
CA GLN A 157 -33.16 9.73 36.38
C GLN A 157 -32.66 9.28 35.01
N CYS A 158 -33.47 8.39 34.41
CA CYS A 158 -33.37 7.85 33.05
C CYS A 158 -32.21 6.87 32.75
N PRO A 159 -32.20 5.67 33.36
CA PRO A 159 -31.91 4.49 32.58
C PRO A 159 -33.02 4.35 31.52
N LEU A 160 -32.69 4.55 30.23
CA LEU A 160 -33.59 4.14 29.15
C LEU A 160 -33.68 2.61 29.17
N ALA A 161 -34.76 2.09 29.75
CA ALA A 161 -34.98 0.66 29.88
C ALA A 161 -34.93 -0.02 28.50
N LEU A 162 -34.21 -1.14 28.40
CA LEU A 162 -34.06 -1.89 27.15
C LEU A 162 -35.42 -2.33 26.59
N ASP A 163 -36.37 -2.59 27.48
CA ASP A 163 -37.78 -2.91 27.23
C ASP A 163 -38.51 -1.85 26.39
N ALA A 164 -38.04 -0.59 26.35
CA ALA A 164 -38.61 0.48 25.52
C ALA A 164 -38.06 0.50 24.08
N LEU A 165 -37.06 -0.32 23.76
CA LEU A 165 -36.55 -0.56 22.41
C LEU A 165 -37.05 -1.91 21.84
N TYR A 166 -37.45 -2.84 22.71
CA TYR A 166 -38.19 -4.04 22.34
C TYR A 166 -39.71 -3.76 22.27
N ASP A 167 -40.13 -2.95 21.31
CA ASP A 167 -41.51 -3.07 20.82
C ASP A 167 -41.65 -4.41 20.07
N ASP A 168 -42.75 -5.14 20.29
CA ASP A 168 -43.02 -6.47 19.71
C ASP A 168 -43.08 -6.47 18.16
N SER A 169 -43.01 -5.28 17.54
CA SER A 169 -42.88 -5.09 16.09
C SER A 169 -41.49 -5.42 15.52
N PHE A 170 -40.43 -5.50 16.33
CA PHE A 170 -39.04 -5.68 15.86
C PHE A 170 -38.68 -7.13 15.45
N CYS A 171 -39.59 -7.80 14.74
CA CYS A 171 -39.40 -9.15 14.24
C CYS A 171 -38.49 -9.16 12.99
N LEU A 172 -37.20 -9.43 13.18
CA LEU A 172 -36.24 -9.80 12.11
C LEU A 172 -36.69 -11.11 11.43
N MET A 173 -37.60 -11.01 10.45
CA MET A 173 -38.36 -12.14 9.88
C MET A 173 -37.54 -13.22 9.14
N SER A 174 -36.22 -13.08 9.08
CA SER A 174 -35.29 -13.99 8.40
C SER A 174 -34.15 -14.49 9.29
N TYR A 175 -34.04 -14.05 10.55
CA TYR A 175 -32.85 -14.30 11.38
C TYR A 175 -33.19 -14.97 12.73
N THR A 176 -32.67 -16.18 12.95
CA THR A 176 -32.69 -16.85 14.26
C THR A 176 -31.48 -16.40 15.10
N PRO A 177 -31.67 -15.65 16.20
CA PRO A 177 -30.56 -15.16 17.01
C PRO A 177 -29.84 -16.29 17.76
N THR A 178 -28.51 -16.22 17.81
CA THR A 178 -27.66 -17.07 18.66
C THR A 178 -27.28 -16.30 19.94
N PRO A 179 -26.88 -16.97 21.04
CA PRO A 179 -26.40 -16.28 22.23
C PRO A 179 -25.19 -15.37 21.95
N GLN A 180 -24.29 -15.79 21.05
CA GLN A 180 -23.10 -15.03 20.66
C GLN A 180 -23.46 -13.78 19.85
N THR A 181 -24.39 -13.90 18.89
CA THR A 181 -24.82 -12.76 18.06
C THR A 181 -25.73 -11.79 18.81
N SER A 182 -26.52 -12.28 19.77
CA SER A 182 -27.27 -11.44 20.71
C SER A 182 -26.34 -10.60 21.58
N LEU A 183 -25.27 -11.20 22.14
CA LEU A 183 -24.26 -10.48 22.92
C LEU A 183 -23.53 -9.41 22.09
N ILE A 184 -23.20 -9.71 20.83
CA ILE A 184 -22.52 -8.77 19.94
C ILE A 184 -23.46 -7.63 19.50
N LEU A 185 -24.75 -7.91 19.30
CA LEU A 185 -25.75 -6.88 18.97
C LEU A 185 -26.10 -6.01 20.17
N ASP A 186 -26.17 -6.57 21.38
CA ASP A 186 -26.30 -5.80 22.62
C ASP A 186 -25.09 -4.86 22.81
N HIS A 187 -23.87 -5.37 22.66
CA HIS A 187 -22.64 -4.55 22.74
C HIS A 187 -22.63 -3.41 21.71
N TYR A 188 -23.27 -3.59 20.55
CA TYR A 188 -23.41 -2.52 19.56
C TYR A 188 -24.24 -1.36 20.13
N PHE A 189 -25.43 -1.65 20.66
CA PHE A 189 -26.31 -0.62 21.21
C PHE A 189 -25.84 -0.08 22.56
N THR A 190 -25.32 -0.90 23.46
CA THR A 190 -24.87 -0.44 24.79
C THR A 190 -23.57 0.35 24.72
N THR A 191 -22.63 -0.02 23.85
CA THR A 191 -21.28 0.56 23.81
C THR A 191 -20.93 1.26 22.50
N VAL A 192 -21.14 0.62 21.34
CA VAL A 192 -20.62 1.14 20.06
C VAL A 192 -21.37 2.38 19.57
N CYS A 193 -22.70 2.40 19.63
CA CYS A 193 -23.50 3.59 19.29
C CYS A 193 -23.07 4.82 20.09
N HIS A 194 -22.70 4.61 21.36
CA HIS A 194 -22.32 5.66 22.30
C HIS A 194 -20.99 6.32 21.94
N PHE A 195 -19.88 5.58 21.96
CA PHE A 195 -18.55 6.17 21.74
C PHE A 195 -18.33 6.65 20.30
N ASN A 196 -19.05 6.07 19.33
CA ASN A 196 -18.86 6.34 17.91
C ASN A 196 -19.65 7.57 17.42
N SER A 197 -20.35 8.26 18.31
CA SER A 197 -21.14 9.45 18.00
C SER A 197 -20.67 10.68 18.76
N SER A 198 -20.93 11.88 18.22
CA SER A 198 -20.70 13.16 18.90
C SER A 198 -21.83 13.56 19.86
N PHE A 199 -22.88 12.75 19.96
CA PHE A 199 -23.99 12.84 20.90
C PHE A 199 -24.70 11.49 21.02
N ASP A 200 -25.27 11.15 22.17
CA ASP A 200 -25.96 9.87 22.35
C ASP A 200 -27.33 9.99 23.05
N SER A 201 -28.36 9.51 22.36
CA SER A 201 -29.77 9.57 22.74
C SER A 201 -30.60 8.73 21.74
N ALA A 202 -31.93 8.65 21.90
CA ALA A 202 -32.82 8.09 20.88
C ALA A 202 -32.69 8.78 19.50
N ASN A 203 -32.14 10.00 19.43
CA ASN A 203 -31.90 10.77 18.22
C ASN A 203 -30.53 10.50 17.56
N ASN A 204 -29.68 9.62 18.12
CA ASN A 204 -28.42 9.18 17.50
C ASN A 204 -28.71 8.30 16.25
N PRO A 205 -28.24 8.66 15.03
CA PRO A 205 -28.43 7.85 13.82
C PRO A 205 -27.88 6.42 13.89
N PHE A 206 -26.87 6.14 14.72
CA PHE A 206 -26.42 4.76 14.97
C PHE A 206 -27.44 3.94 15.76
N ARG A 207 -28.31 4.57 16.57
CA ARG A 207 -29.42 3.91 17.27
C ARG A 207 -30.69 3.87 16.43
N SER A 208 -31.02 4.95 15.73
CA SER A 208 -32.30 5.09 15.00
C SER A 208 -32.22 4.59 13.56
N GLU A 209 -31.41 5.24 12.72
CA GLU A 209 -31.37 4.94 11.28
C GLU A 209 -30.73 3.58 10.97
N VAL A 210 -29.62 3.23 11.65
CA VAL A 210 -28.98 1.92 11.44
C VAL A 210 -29.89 0.77 11.89
N ALA A 211 -30.57 0.89 13.04
CA ALA A 211 -31.53 -0.12 13.49
C ALA A 211 -32.68 -0.30 12.50
N ARG A 212 -33.27 0.81 12.05
CA ARG A 212 -34.34 0.82 11.03
C ARG A 212 -33.91 0.17 9.72
N MET A 213 -32.67 0.40 9.27
CA MET A 213 -32.18 -0.16 7.99
C MET A 213 -31.67 -1.60 8.10
N MET A 214 -31.12 -2.04 9.24
CA MET A 214 -30.60 -3.40 9.38
C MET A 214 -31.69 -4.47 9.55
N ALA A 215 -32.95 -4.07 9.81
CA ALA A 215 -34.10 -4.96 9.74
C ALA A 215 -34.32 -5.53 8.32
N ASP A 216 -34.12 -4.71 7.29
CA ASP A 216 -34.31 -5.06 5.88
C ASP A 216 -32.99 -5.34 5.13
N SER A 217 -31.82 -5.03 5.71
CA SER A 217 -30.50 -5.16 5.08
C SER A 217 -29.58 -6.15 5.80
N PRO A 218 -29.48 -7.41 5.33
CA PRO A 218 -28.53 -8.40 5.85
C PRO A 218 -27.07 -7.93 5.75
N LEU A 219 -26.75 -7.12 4.75
CA LEU A 219 -25.45 -6.48 4.57
C LEU A 219 -25.16 -5.52 5.73
N LEU A 220 -26.04 -4.56 6.01
CA LEU A 220 -25.83 -3.60 7.10
C LEU A 220 -25.82 -4.29 8.48
N PHE A 221 -26.68 -5.29 8.68
CA PHE A 221 -26.69 -6.13 9.87
C PHE A 221 -25.34 -6.84 10.11
N SER A 222 -24.78 -7.45 9.06
CA SER A 222 -23.46 -8.09 9.14
C SER A 222 -22.35 -7.07 9.42
N CYS A 223 -22.42 -5.87 8.82
CA CYS A 223 -21.48 -4.77 9.10
C CYS A 223 -21.53 -4.31 10.57
N VAL A 224 -22.73 -4.26 11.17
CA VAL A 224 -22.95 -3.94 12.58
C VAL A 224 -22.32 -5.01 13.48
N LEU A 225 -22.59 -6.30 13.23
CA LEU A 225 -21.98 -7.40 14.00
C LEU A 225 -20.45 -7.42 13.86
N SER A 226 -19.94 -7.22 12.64
CA SER A 226 -18.51 -7.14 12.33
C SER A 226 -17.81 -6.04 13.15
N MET A 227 -18.32 -4.80 13.07
CA MET A 227 -17.84 -3.65 13.85
C MET A 227 -17.89 -3.90 15.36
N SER A 228 -19.01 -4.43 15.84
CA SER A 228 -19.22 -4.66 17.27
C SER A 228 -18.30 -5.75 17.83
N ALA A 229 -18.15 -6.88 17.12
CA ALA A 229 -17.23 -7.95 17.48
C ALA A 229 -15.77 -7.46 17.51
N ALA A 230 -15.36 -6.65 16.53
CA ALA A 230 -14.00 -6.08 16.47
C ALA A 230 -13.66 -5.15 17.64
N HIS A 231 -14.68 -4.52 18.26
CA HIS A 231 -14.52 -3.80 19.51
C HIS A 231 -14.54 -4.74 20.72
N LEU A 232 -15.57 -5.59 20.84
CA LEU A 232 -15.81 -6.45 22.00
C LEU A 232 -14.64 -7.40 22.29
N TYR A 233 -14.07 -8.03 21.27
CA TYR A 233 -12.96 -8.97 21.40
C TYR A 233 -11.57 -8.32 21.23
N GLN A 234 -11.47 -6.98 21.27
CA GLN A 234 -10.21 -6.30 20.96
C GLN A 234 -9.09 -6.65 21.95
N GLY A 235 -8.08 -7.35 21.45
CA GLY A 235 -6.91 -7.77 22.23
C GLY A 235 -7.04 -9.15 22.87
N ASP A 236 -8.21 -9.80 22.85
CA ASP A 236 -8.31 -11.22 23.15
C ASP A 236 -7.73 -12.04 22.00
N LYS A 237 -6.71 -12.85 22.32
CA LYS A 237 -6.08 -13.73 21.33
C LYS A 237 -6.90 -15.00 21.08
N ASN A 238 -7.70 -15.45 22.05
CA ASN A 238 -8.44 -16.69 21.96
C ASN A 238 -9.66 -16.54 21.03
N SER A 239 -10.44 -15.47 21.23
CA SER A 239 -11.63 -15.15 20.42
C SER A 239 -11.31 -14.37 19.13
N SER A 240 -10.03 -14.26 18.75
CA SER A 240 -9.58 -13.43 17.61
C SER A 240 -10.09 -13.86 16.22
N HIS A 241 -10.75 -15.01 16.13
CA HIS A 241 -11.46 -15.47 14.94
C HIS A 241 -12.84 -14.80 14.78
N VAL A 242 -13.55 -14.56 15.89
CA VAL A 242 -14.95 -14.09 15.89
C VAL A 242 -15.17 -12.78 15.11
N PRO A 243 -14.31 -11.74 15.23
CA PRO A 243 -14.48 -10.53 14.42
C PRO A 243 -14.23 -10.76 12.91
N LEU A 244 -13.41 -11.73 12.54
CA LEU A 244 -13.07 -12.04 11.15
C LEU A 244 -14.18 -12.86 10.47
N GLU A 245 -14.93 -13.66 11.23
CA GLU A 245 -16.10 -14.39 10.74
C GLU A 245 -17.20 -13.42 10.29
N PHE A 246 -17.64 -12.50 11.16
CA PHE A 246 -18.63 -11.47 10.79
C PHE A 246 -18.12 -10.49 9.72
N GLN A 247 -16.81 -10.19 9.68
CA GLN A 247 -16.24 -9.40 8.58
C GLN A 247 -16.31 -10.14 7.24
N THR A 248 -16.10 -11.46 7.24
CA THR A 248 -16.21 -12.31 6.04
C THR A 248 -17.66 -12.42 5.57
N GLU A 249 -18.61 -12.55 6.49
CA GLU A 249 -20.05 -12.53 6.21
C GLU A 249 -20.49 -11.20 5.58
N ALA A 250 -20.12 -10.06 6.18
CA ALA A 250 -20.40 -8.74 5.65
C ALA A 250 -19.79 -8.50 4.26
N MET A 251 -18.56 -8.99 4.02
CA MET A 251 -17.92 -8.97 2.71
C MET A 251 -18.63 -9.86 1.67
N SER A 252 -19.20 -10.98 2.09
CA SER A 252 -20.00 -11.86 1.23
C SER A 252 -21.32 -11.19 0.81
N HIS A 253 -22.07 -10.65 1.77
CA HIS A 253 -23.28 -9.88 1.48
C HIS A 253 -22.98 -8.66 0.60
N LEU A 254 -21.85 -7.96 0.81
CA LEU A 254 -21.44 -6.85 -0.04
C LEU A 254 -21.18 -7.31 -1.49
N SER A 255 -20.50 -8.44 -1.68
CA SER A 255 -20.25 -8.98 -3.02
C SER A 255 -21.53 -9.41 -3.72
N GLN A 256 -22.55 -9.88 -2.99
CA GLN A 256 -23.86 -10.19 -3.53
C GLN A 256 -24.61 -8.92 -3.95
N THR A 257 -24.81 -7.97 -3.04
CA THR A 257 -25.56 -6.73 -3.30
C THR A 257 -24.94 -5.94 -4.46
N LEU A 258 -23.61 -5.89 -4.58
CA LEU A 258 -22.93 -5.23 -5.71
C LEU A 258 -23.15 -5.95 -7.05
N SER A 259 -23.42 -7.25 -7.06
CA SER A 259 -23.71 -8.03 -8.28
C SER A 259 -25.15 -7.90 -8.76
N GLU A 260 -26.06 -7.49 -7.88
CA GLU A 260 -27.50 -7.30 -8.15
C GLU A 260 -27.84 -5.86 -8.59
N LEU A 261 -26.87 -4.94 -8.59
CA LEU A 261 -27.08 -3.53 -8.94
C LEU A 261 -27.56 -3.32 -10.40
N PRO A 262 -28.61 -2.51 -10.64
CA PRO A 262 -29.10 -2.25 -11.99
C PRO A 262 -28.17 -1.31 -12.78
N ILE A 263 -27.54 -1.85 -13.82
CA ILE A 263 -26.65 -1.12 -14.74
C ILE A 263 -27.40 -0.77 -16.04
N SER A 264 -27.42 0.51 -16.39
CA SER A 264 -27.84 0.97 -17.72
C SER A 264 -26.64 1.19 -18.65
N LYS A 265 -26.84 0.97 -19.96
CA LYS A 265 -25.87 1.32 -21.01
C LYS A 265 -26.44 2.46 -21.84
N GLU A 266 -26.05 3.69 -21.52
CA GLU A 266 -26.44 4.87 -22.29
C GLU A 266 -25.49 5.10 -23.46
N CYS A 267 -26.02 5.04 -24.69
CA CYS A 267 -25.33 5.51 -25.89
C CYS A 267 -25.61 6.99 -26.10
N ALA A 268 -24.81 7.86 -25.48
CA ALA A 268 -24.93 9.31 -25.65
C ALA A 268 -24.46 9.75 -27.05
N VAL A 269 -25.37 10.29 -27.85
CA VAL A 269 -25.05 11.01 -29.10
C VAL A 269 -25.02 12.50 -28.78
N HIS A 270 -23.87 13.15 -29.01
CA HIS A 270 -23.71 14.61 -28.94
C HIS A 270 -22.92 15.11 -30.16
N ASP A 271 -23.21 16.34 -30.56
CA ASP A 271 -22.98 16.81 -31.93
C ASP A 271 -21.52 16.94 -32.38
N ASN A 272 -21.27 16.48 -33.60
CA ASN A 272 -20.25 16.99 -34.55
C ASN A 272 -18.81 17.15 -34.03
N ARG A 273 -18.35 16.27 -33.14
CA ARG A 273 -16.91 15.96 -32.99
C ARG A 273 -16.68 14.45 -32.90
N PRO A 274 -15.74 13.87 -33.67
CA PRO A 274 -15.41 12.45 -33.59
C PRO A 274 -14.66 12.16 -32.28
N THR A 275 -15.40 11.87 -31.22
CA THR A 275 -14.89 11.34 -29.97
C THR A 275 -15.38 9.90 -29.80
N ALA A 276 -14.55 9.05 -29.19
CA ALA A 276 -14.81 7.62 -29.16
C ALA A 276 -16.12 7.27 -28.43
N LEU A 277 -16.85 6.29 -28.96
CA LEU A 277 -18.07 5.72 -28.36
C LEU A 277 -17.74 4.93 -27.09
N VAL A 278 -17.46 5.64 -25.99
CA VAL A 278 -17.36 5.06 -24.66
C VAL A 278 -18.77 4.79 -24.16
N SER A 279 -19.22 3.54 -24.24
CA SER A 279 -20.44 3.09 -23.55
C SER A 279 -20.23 3.27 -22.04
N ARG A 280 -20.87 4.29 -21.46
CA ARG A 280 -20.85 4.50 -20.02
C ARG A 280 -21.92 3.62 -19.38
N GLU A 281 -21.44 2.60 -18.68
CA GLU A 281 -22.27 1.85 -17.73
C GLU A 281 -22.58 2.75 -16.53
N ARG A 282 -23.85 3.13 -16.41
CA ARG A 282 -24.37 3.99 -15.34
C ARG A 282 -25.21 3.14 -14.39
N ILE A 283 -24.75 3.02 -13.15
CA ILE A 283 -25.49 2.39 -12.06
C ILE A 283 -26.69 3.28 -11.75
N LEU A 284 -27.91 2.74 -11.89
CA LEU A 284 -29.15 3.52 -11.86
C LEU A 284 -29.70 3.76 -10.45
N ASN A 285 -29.58 2.77 -9.57
CA ASN A 285 -30.14 2.80 -8.23
C ASN A 285 -29.08 2.31 -7.25
N VAL A 286 -28.75 3.16 -6.27
CA VAL A 286 -27.84 2.87 -5.15
C VAL A 286 -28.61 3.22 -3.90
N SER A 287 -28.64 2.32 -2.91
CA SER A 287 -29.37 2.51 -1.67
C SER A 287 -28.51 3.08 -0.53
N ASP A 288 -29.17 3.69 0.46
CA ASP A 288 -28.54 4.31 1.63
C ASP A 288 -27.77 3.30 2.48
N ASP A 289 -28.36 2.11 2.67
CA ASP A 289 -27.79 1.01 3.47
C ASP A 289 -26.53 0.41 2.82
N LEU A 290 -26.49 0.29 1.49
CA LEU A 290 -25.32 -0.15 0.74
C LEU A 290 -24.16 0.83 0.91
N LEU A 291 -24.42 2.14 0.81
CA LEU A 291 -23.38 3.14 1.03
C LEU A 291 -22.89 3.14 2.48
N LEU A 292 -23.79 3.15 3.45
CA LEU A 292 -23.42 3.10 4.87
C LEU A 292 -22.65 1.82 5.21
N SER A 293 -23.01 0.68 4.62
CA SER A 293 -22.29 -0.59 4.80
C SER A 293 -20.86 -0.54 4.25
N ILE A 294 -20.66 0.04 3.06
CA ILE A 294 -19.32 0.23 2.47
C ILE A 294 -18.50 1.23 3.30
N ILE A 295 -19.13 2.29 3.82
CA ILE A 295 -18.48 3.26 4.71
C ILE A 295 -18.10 2.59 6.04
N PHE A 296 -19.00 1.81 6.65
CA PHE A 296 -18.74 1.10 7.89
C PHE A 296 -17.60 0.11 7.71
N LEU A 297 -17.64 -0.79 6.71
CA LEU A 297 -16.53 -1.71 6.40
C LEU A 297 -15.21 -0.96 6.15
N GLY A 298 -15.25 0.15 5.41
CA GLY A 298 -14.07 0.95 5.11
C GLY A 298 -13.47 1.66 6.32
N MET A 299 -14.30 2.13 7.24
CA MET A 299 -13.91 2.80 8.49
C MET A 299 -13.47 1.80 9.56
N THR A 300 -14.21 0.71 9.76
CA THR A 300 -13.94 -0.27 10.81
C THR A 300 -12.92 -1.33 10.42
N ALA A 301 -12.50 -1.41 9.15
CA ALA A 301 -11.42 -2.30 8.70
C ALA A 301 -10.20 -2.30 9.64
N ALA A 302 -9.84 -1.14 10.18
CA ALA A 302 -8.70 -0.96 11.07
C ALA A 302 -8.95 -1.35 12.55
N TRP A 303 -10.19 -1.74 12.90
CA TRP A 303 -10.53 -2.38 14.18
C TRP A 303 -10.21 -3.90 14.10
N HIS A 304 -10.34 -4.51 12.91
CA HIS A 304 -9.98 -5.91 12.63
C HIS A 304 -8.47 -6.05 12.32
N ASP A 305 -7.98 -5.35 11.30
CA ASP A 305 -6.54 -5.18 11.03
C ASP A 305 -6.15 -3.72 11.00
N VAL A 306 -5.55 -3.29 12.11
CA VAL A 306 -4.77 -2.09 12.37
C VAL A 306 -3.80 -1.61 11.26
N SER A 307 -3.46 -2.47 10.28
CA SER A 307 -2.66 -2.13 9.10
C SER A 307 -3.48 -1.73 7.86
N ALA A 308 -4.75 -2.14 7.82
CA ALA A 308 -5.72 -1.82 6.77
C ALA A 308 -6.08 -0.33 6.77
N THR A 309 -6.43 0.17 5.58
CA THR A 309 -6.58 1.62 5.34
C THR A 309 -7.94 2.01 4.72
N GLY A 310 -8.89 1.09 4.60
CA GLY A 310 -10.22 1.35 4.00
C GLY A 310 -10.26 1.68 2.50
N LEU A 311 -9.12 2.06 1.90
CA LEU A 311 -9.02 2.65 0.55
C LEU A 311 -9.73 1.88 -0.59
N PRO A 312 -9.74 0.53 -0.65
CA PRO A 312 -10.53 -0.18 -1.67
C PRO A 312 -12.02 0.14 -1.59
N HIS A 313 -12.56 0.21 -0.37
CA HIS A 313 -13.95 0.58 -0.11
C HIS A 313 -14.19 2.06 -0.44
N LEU A 314 -13.27 2.97 -0.09
CA LEU A 314 -13.38 4.40 -0.43
C LEU A 314 -13.40 4.64 -1.94
N HIS A 315 -12.53 3.95 -2.69
CA HIS A 315 -12.48 4.08 -4.15
C HIS A 315 -13.75 3.55 -4.83
N GLY A 316 -14.38 2.51 -4.28
CA GLY A 316 -15.69 2.03 -4.71
C GLY A 316 -16.82 3.00 -4.33
N SER A 317 -16.87 3.41 -3.05
CA SER A 317 -17.92 4.29 -2.52
C SER A 317 -17.97 5.62 -3.28
N ARG A 318 -16.85 6.21 -3.68
CA ARG A 318 -16.79 7.43 -4.52
C ARG A 318 -17.63 7.34 -5.80
N GLN A 319 -17.71 6.19 -6.46
CA GLN A 319 -18.47 6.04 -7.71
C GLN A 319 -19.96 5.79 -7.43
N LEU A 320 -20.24 4.99 -6.40
CA LEU A 320 -21.60 4.71 -5.93
C LEU A 320 -22.26 5.98 -5.37
N PHE A 321 -21.55 6.74 -4.54
CA PHE A 321 -22.00 7.99 -3.94
C PHE A 321 -22.28 9.07 -5.00
N LYS A 322 -21.44 9.21 -6.04
CA LYS A 322 -21.72 10.09 -7.18
C LYS A 322 -23.00 9.69 -7.93
N SER A 323 -23.27 8.40 -8.05
CA SER A 323 -24.49 7.87 -8.67
C SER A 323 -25.71 8.13 -7.77
N TRP A 324 -25.58 7.89 -6.47
CA TRP A 324 -26.57 8.14 -5.42
C TRP A 324 -26.96 9.61 -5.29
N VAL A 325 -25.99 10.54 -5.36
CA VAL A 325 -26.24 12.00 -5.38
C VAL A 325 -27.11 12.40 -6.56
N VAL A 326 -26.88 11.82 -7.74
CA VAL A 326 -27.69 12.07 -8.95
C VAL A 326 -29.08 11.43 -8.82
N PHE A 327 -29.15 10.18 -8.33
CA PHE A 327 -30.42 9.46 -8.13
C PHE A 327 -31.36 10.18 -7.15
N ASN A 328 -30.82 10.62 -6.00
CA ASN A 328 -31.54 11.42 -5.00
C ASN A 328 -31.73 12.90 -5.42
N LYS A 329 -31.35 13.28 -6.65
CA LYS A 329 -31.46 14.65 -7.20
C LYS A 329 -30.75 15.73 -6.36
N LEU A 330 -29.77 15.33 -5.55
CA LEU A 330 -28.99 16.20 -4.67
C LEU A 330 -27.96 17.07 -5.43
N THR A 331 -27.98 17.07 -6.76
CA THR A 331 -27.35 18.12 -7.59
C THR A 331 -28.11 19.44 -7.52
N ASP A 332 -29.41 19.42 -7.20
CA ASP A 332 -30.23 20.61 -6.97
C ASP A 332 -30.06 21.19 -5.54
N MET A 333 -30.21 22.52 -5.39
CA MET A 333 -30.03 23.23 -4.12
C MET A 333 -31.18 22.99 -3.13
N ASP A 334 -32.43 23.02 -3.59
CA ASP A 334 -33.58 22.94 -2.69
C ASP A 334 -33.81 21.51 -2.22
N ASN A 335 -33.51 20.50 -3.06
CA ASN A 335 -33.41 19.11 -2.63
C ASN A 335 -32.33 18.91 -1.54
N ARG A 336 -31.15 19.56 -1.66
CA ARG A 336 -30.10 19.50 -0.61
C ARG A 336 -30.54 20.14 0.71
N ARG A 337 -31.44 21.12 0.67
CA ARG A 337 -32.01 21.77 1.87
C ARG A 337 -33.16 20.98 2.51
N GLN A 338 -33.64 19.94 1.83
CA GLN A 338 -34.74 19.06 2.28
C GLN A 338 -34.28 17.59 2.44
N MET A 339 -32.97 17.37 2.62
CA MET A 339 -32.44 16.02 2.86
C MET A 339 -33.03 15.37 4.11
N THR A 340 -33.41 14.11 3.97
CA THR A 340 -33.83 13.26 5.10
C THR A 340 -32.68 13.01 6.07
N ARG A 341 -33.01 12.59 7.30
CA ARG A 341 -32.02 12.20 8.33
C ARG A 341 -31.02 11.16 7.80
N THR A 342 -31.51 10.16 7.07
CA THR A 342 -30.71 9.12 6.43
C THR A 342 -29.73 9.70 5.40
N GLN A 343 -30.22 10.52 4.45
CA GLN A 343 -29.37 11.16 3.44
C GLN A 343 -28.31 12.07 4.08
N THR A 344 -28.69 12.86 5.08
CA THR A 344 -27.79 13.74 5.84
C THR A 344 -26.71 12.93 6.58
N PHE A 345 -27.06 11.77 7.13
CA PHE A 345 -26.12 10.83 7.76
C PHE A 345 -25.18 10.14 6.73
N VAL A 346 -25.69 9.72 5.56
CA VAL A 346 -24.89 9.17 4.44
C VAL A 346 -23.85 10.19 3.97
N VAL A 347 -24.30 11.42 3.67
CA VAL A 347 -23.43 12.52 3.20
C VAL A 347 -22.36 12.86 4.24
N SER A 348 -22.75 13.05 5.49
CA SER A 348 -21.81 13.42 6.55
C SER A 348 -20.80 12.30 6.86
N SER A 349 -21.22 11.04 6.79
CA SER A 349 -20.33 9.89 6.96
C SER A 349 -19.30 9.78 5.83
N MET A 350 -19.72 10.01 4.58
CA MET A 350 -18.81 10.06 3.43
C MET A 350 -17.83 11.25 3.51
N VAL A 351 -18.33 12.44 3.85
CA VAL A 351 -17.53 13.67 3.99
C VAL A 351 -16.51 13.54 5.13
N TYR A 352 -16.88 12.95 6.27
CA TYR A 352 -15.94 12.66 7.35
C TYR A 352 -14.83 11.71 6.90
N TRP A 353 -15.21 10.58 6.29
CA TRP A 353 -14.25 9.59 5.81
C TRP A 353 -13.27 10.18 4.79
N GLU A 354 -13.77 11.02 3.88
CA GLU A 354 -12.96 11.76 2.90
C GLU A 354 -12.00 12.77 3.56
N ALA A 355 -12.47 13.54 4.55
CA ALA A 355 -11.64 14.48 5.29
C ALA A 355 -10.49 13.80 6.05
N MET A 356 -10.78 12.69 6.73
CA MET A 356 -9.75 11.91 7.44
C MET A 356 -8.82 11.21 6.45
N SER A 357 -9.35 10.74 5.32
CA SER A 357 -8.60 10.13 4.21
C SER A 357 -7.58 11.07 3.59
N SER A 358 -7.94 12.34 3.36
CA SER A 358 -7.05 13.38 2.84
C SER A 358 -5.82 13.65 3.72
N ALA A 359 -5.83 13.29 5.00
CA ALA A 359 -4.62 13.35 5.83
C ALA A 359 -3.63 12.20 5.53
N LEU A 360 -4.10 11.06 5.00
CA LEU A 360 -3.39 9.79 5.02
C LEU A 360 -2.68 9.42 3.72
N PHE A 361 -3.20 9.83 2.56
CA PHE A 361 -2.64 9.50 1.23
C PHE A 361 -2.71 10.67 0.24
N ASP A 362 -1.87 10.59 -0.81
CA ASP A 362 -1.77 11.62 -1.83
C ASP A 362 -2.86 11.44 -2.89
N GLN A 363 -3.55 12.53 -3.27
CA GLN A 363 -4.64 12.50 -4.25
C GLN A 363 -4.80 13.85 -4.98
N GLN A 364 -5.44 13.82 -6.16
CA GLN A 364 -5.76 15.04 -6.91
C GLN A 364 -6.86 15.83 -6.20
N TYR A 365 -6.70 17.16 -6.17
CA TYR A 365 -7.65 18.10 -5.58
C TYR A 365 -9.05 17.97 -6.21
N GLU A 366 -9.06 17.82 -7.53
CA GLU A 366 -10.24 17.63 -8.38
C GLU A 366 -11.04 16.36 -8.02
N GLY A 367 -10.41 15.38 -7.35
CA GLY A 367 -11.08 14.16 -6.88
C GLY A 367 -12.21 14.45 -5.89
N LEU A 368 -12.04 15.48 -5.05
CA LEU A 368 -12.99 15.89 -4.00
C LEU A 368 -14.10 16.83 -4.49
N SER A 369 -14.01 17.33 -5.74
CA SER A 369 -14.99 18.26 -6.35
C SER A 369 -16.47 17.86 -6.20
N HIS A 370 -16.73 16.55 -6.12
CA HIS A 370 -18.06 15.98 -5.94
C HIS A 370 -18.69 16.21 -4.55
N LEU A 371 -17.91 16.67 -3.56
CA LEU A 371 -18.36 17.04 -2.22
C LEU A 371 -18.69 18.53 -2.11
N ASN A 372 -18.12 19.38 -2.98
CA ASN A 372 -18.23 20.84 -2.88
C ASN A 372 -19.69 21.35 -2.99
N ILE A 373 -20.60 20.55 -3.56
CA ILE A 373 -22.04 20.86 -3.60
C ILE A 373 -22.68 20.95 -2.20
N PHE A 374 -22.06 20.36 -1.18
CA PHE A 374 -22.53 20.39 0.21
C PHE A 374 -21.97 21.60 1.00
N CYS A 375 -21.25 22.52 0.34
CA CYS A 375 -20.73 23.76 0.94
C CYS A 375 -21.65 24.98 0.70
N ASP A 376 -22.97 24.83 0.80
CA ASP A 376 -23.91 25.96 0.63
C ASP A 376 -23.62 27.07 1.66
N PRO A 377 -23.31 28.32 1.24
CA PRO A 377 -23.10 29.43 2.16
C PRO A 377 -24.38 29.88 2.89
N HIS A 378 -25.56 29.41 2.46
CA HIS A 378 -26.85 29.63 3.12
C HIS A 378 -27.35 28.30 3.71
N PRO A 379 -27.14 28.02 5.01
CA PRO A 379 -27.55 26.75 5.60
C PRO A 379 -29.08 26.54 5.54
N PRO A 380 -29.56 25.28 5.60
CA PRO A 380 -30.99 24.99 5.69
C PRO A 380 -31.62 25.58 6.96
N ALA A 381 -32.94 25.76 6.95
CA ALA A 381 -33.69 26.37 8.05
C ALA A 381 -33.66 25.58 9.37
N LEU A 382 -33.26 24.30 9.31
CA LEU A 382 -32.94 23.46 10.46
C LEU A 382 -31.73 22.58 10.10
N ILE A 383 -30.78 22.44 11.01
CA ILE A 383 -29.53 21.70 10.82
C ILE A 383 -29.53 20.50 11.76
N GLN A 384 -29.62 19.30 11.18
CA GLN A 384 -29.52 18.04 11.89
C GLN A 384 -28.04 17.73 12.20
N PRO A 385 -27.64 17.56 13.48
CA PRO A 385 -26.29 17.14 13.81
C PRO A 385 -26.02 15.68 13.42
N CYS A 386 -24.81 15.41 12.94
CA CYS A 386 -24.37 14.09 12.52
C CYS A 386 -23.30 13.51 13.45
N PRO A 387 -23.30 12.19 13.73
CA PRO A 387 -22.34 11.55 14.62
C PRO A 387 -20.88 11.95 14.43
N TRP A 388 -20.35 11.91 13.20
CA TRP A 388 -18.92 12.14 12.96
C TRP A 388 -18.54 13.58 12.57
N THR A 389 -19.46 14.41 12.07
CA THR A 389 -19.17 15.81 11.70
C THR A 389 -19.78 16.85 12.66
N GLY A 390 -20.62 16.44 13.61
CA GLY A 390 -21.49 17.34 14.36
C GLY A 390 -22.37 18.15 13.39
N ILE A 391 -22.37 19.46 13.54
CA ILE A 391 -23.00 20.41 12.59
C ILE A 391 -22.05 20.88 11.47
N ALA A 392 -20.81 20.37 11.43
CA ALA A 392 -19.70 20.98 10.70
C ALA A 392 -19.45 20.38 9.30
N THR A 393 -20.40 19.66 8.69
CA THR A 393 -20.20 18.93 7.42
C THR A 393 -19.54 19.76 6.31
N PRO A 394 -19.92 21.02 6.02
CA PRO A 394 -19.21 21.87 5.06
C PRO A 394 -17.73 22.12 5.41
N ILE A 395 -17.43 22.30 6.69
CA ILE A 395 -16.08 22.53 7.20
C ILE A 395 -15.22 21.26 7.07
N PHE A 396 -15.81 20.06 7.18
CA PHE A 396 -15.09 18.82 6.88
C PHE A 396 -14.77 18.68 5.37
N VAL A 397 -15.61 19.18 4.45
CA VAL A 397 -15.25 19.27 3.02
C VAL A 397 -14.07 20.23 2.81
N PHE A 398 -14.11 21.41 3.44
CA PHE A 398 -12.96 22.34 3.39
C PHE A 398 -11.69 21.72 3.97
N LEU A 399 -11.79 21.00 5.09
CA LEU A 399 -10.67 20.28 5.71
C LEU A 399 -10.10 19.18 4.78
N ALA A 400 -10.96 18.43 4.08
CA ALA A 400 -10.56 17.45 3.08
C ALA A 400 -9.75 18.08 1.93
N ASN A 401 -10.20 19.24 1.45
CA ASN A 401 -9.54 20.03 0.41
C ASN A 401 -8.21 20.62 0.92
N THR A 402 -8.17 21.20 2.12
CA THR A 402 -6.95 21.72 2.76
C THR A 402 -5.91 20.62 2.90
N LEU A 403 -6.25 19.49 3.52
CA LEU A 403 -5.30 18.40 3.77
C LEU A 403 -4.75 17.83 2.44
N THR A 404 -5.57 17.76 1.40
CA THR A 404 -5.13 17.38 0.05
C THR A 404 -4.12 18.39 -0.53
N LEU A 405 -4.35 19.71 -0.40
CA LEU A 405 -3.41 20.74 -0.84
C LEU A 405 -2.10 20.71 -0.03
N VAL A 406 -2.17 20.54 1.29
CA VAL A 406 -1.01 20.39 2.18
C VAL A 406 -0.15 19.21 1.73
N ARG A 407 -0.77 18.04 1.49
CA ARG A 407 -0.06 16.84 1.01
C ARG A 407 0.54 17.02 -0.39
N ASN A 408 -0.18 17.61 -1.33
CA ASN A 408 0.34 17.84 -2.68
C ASN A 408 1.52 18.85 -2.68
N ASN A 409 1.47 19.86 -1.81
CA ASN A 409 2.58 20.78 -1.56
C ASN A 409 3.79 20.06 -0.95
N GLN A 410 3.58 19.14 0.02
CA GLN A 410 4.67 18.30 0.55
C GLN A 410 5.25 17.34 -0.49
N ALA A 411 4.40 16.72 -1.32
CA ALA A 411 4.84 15.87 -2.42
C ALA A 411 5.75 16.66 -3.37
N LEU A 412 5.31 17.85 -3.80
CA LEU A 412 6.06 18.78 -4.64
C LEU A 412 7.38 19.26 -4.00
N LYS A 413 7.37 19.61 -2.70
CA LYS A 413 8.57 19.94 -1.90
C LYS A 413 9.52 18.75 -1.73
N SER A 414 9.06 17.52 -1.95
CA SER A 414 9.86 16.29 -1.86
C SER A 414 10.34 15.74 -3.22
N LEU A 415 9.93 16.34 -4.34
CA LEU A 415 10.49 16.03 -5.65
C LEU A 415 11.90 16.61 -5.75
N ARG A 416 12.88 15.77 -6.11
CA ARG A 416 14.21 16.22 -6.54
C ARG A 416 14.11 16.60 -8.02
N VAL A 417 14.15 17.88 -8.31
CA VAL A 417 14.00 18.41 -9.66
C VAL A 417 15.32 19.01 -10.11
N PHE A 418 15.83 18.59 -11.27
CA PHE A 418 17.00 19.20 -11.91
C PHE A 418 16.67 20.65 -12.35
N GLU A 419 17.68 21.49 -12.57
CA GLU A 419 17.49 22.92 -12.90
C GLU A 419 16.51 23.18 -14.07
N SER A 420 16.46 22.29 -15.06
CA SER A 420 15.53 22.37 -16.19
C SER A 420 14.05 22.25 -15.80
N GLY A 421 13.74 21.54 -14.70
CA GLY A 421 12.38 21.39 -14.18
C GLY A 421 11.99 22.40 -13.10
N GLU A 422 12.92 23.24 -12.63
CA GLU A 422 12.65 24.21 -11.55
C GLU A 422 11.52 25.20 -11.92
N SER A 423 11.43 25.61 -13.19
CA SER A 423 10.33 26.42 -13.71
C SER A 423 8.98 25.68 -13.67
N HIS A 424 8.96 24.37 -13.95
CA HIS A 424 7.75 23.55 -13.84
C HIS A 424 7.35 23.33 -12.38
N ARG A 425 8.32 23.10 -11.49
CA ARG A 425 8.10 23.02 -10.04
C ARG A 425 7.50 24.31 -9.47
N LYS A 426 7.95 25.48 -9.96
CA LYS A 426 7.36 26.79 -9.63
C LYS A 426 5.94 26.96 -10.18
N ALA A 427 5.68 26.53 -11.42
CA ALA A 427 4.33 26.57 -12.00
C ALA A 427 3.33 25.71 -11.19
N LEU A 428 3.70 24.47 -10.85
CA LEU A 428 2.90 23.59 -9.99
C LEU A 428 2.69 24.18 -8.59
N TYR A 429 3.69 24.86 -8.02
CA TYR A 429 3.53 25.53 -6.72
C TYR A 429 2.56 26.72 -6.81
N ALA A 430 2.65 27.52 -7.88
CA ALA A 430 1.73 28.63 -8.13
C ALA A 430 0.28 28.15 -8.32
N GLU A 431 0.07 27.00 -8.98
CA GLU A 431 -1.25 26.38 -9.10
C GLU A 431 -1.81 25.92 -7.75
N LEU A 432 -1.00 25.24 -6.93
CA LEU A 432 -1.39 24.83 -5.58
C LEU A 432 -1.65 26.03 -4.67
N LEU A 433 -0.86 27.10 -4.77
CA LEU A 433 -1.04 28.34 -4.02
C LEU A 433 -2.33 29.06 -4.45
N ALA A 434 -2.63 29.14 -5.75
CA ALA A 434 -3.89 29.72 -6.23
C ALA A 434 -5.12 28.95 -5.71
N LYS A 435 -5.06 27.62 -5.69
CA LYS A 435 -6.08 26.76 -5.08
C LYS A 435 -6.20 26.99 -3.57
N ALA A 436 -5.07 27.13 -2.86
CA ALA A 436 -5.04 27.46 -1.44
C ALA A 436 -5.69 28.82 -1.16
N THR A 437 -5.38 29.88 -1.91
CA THR A 437 -5.96 31.21 -1.73
C THR A 437 -7.47 31.27 -2.03
N SER A 438 -8.00 30.42 -2.93
CA SER A 438 -9.46 30.28 -3.09
C SER A 438 -10.09 29.67 -1.83
N LEU A 439 -9.58 28.52 -1.40
CA LEU A 439 -10.10 27.79 -0.26
C LEU A 439 -9.98 28.59 1.06
N GLU A 440 -8.91 29.36 1.21
CA GLU A 440 -8.64 30.25 2.34
C GLU A 440 -9.65 31.41 2.42
N ARG A 441 -10.19 31.85 1.28
CA ARG A 441 -11.33 32.77 1.22
C ARG A 441 -12.62 32.07 1.65
N GLU A 442 -12.93 30.93 1.03
CA GLU A 442 -14.15 30.16 1.28
C GLU A 442 -14.31 29.79 2.78
N ILE A 443 -13.24 29.36 3.44
CA ILE A 443 -13.25 29.01 4.87
C ILE A 443 -13.50 30.23 5.77
N VAL A 444 -12.99 31.41 5.42
CA VAL A 444 -13.19 32.63 6.24
C VAL A 444 -14.54 33.27 5.97
N GLU A 445 -15.03 33.29 4.73
CA GLU A 445 -16.37 33.79 4.39
C GLU A 445 -17.48 32.90 4.98
N TYR A 446 -17.22 31.60 5.16
CA TYR A 446 -18.16 30.66 5.79
C TYR A 446 -18.55 31.09 7.21
N ARG A 447 -19.85 31.35 7.40
CA ARG A 447 -20.46 31.70 8.68
C ARG A 447 -21.05 30.46 9.35
N LEU A 448 -20.77 30.31 10.64
CA LEU A 448 -21.38 29.26 11.48
C LEU A 448 -22.85 29.58 11.75
N PRO A 449 -23.72 28.56 11.88
CA PRO A 449 -25.13 28.75 12.17
C PRO A 449 -25.36 29.27 13.59
N PHE A 450 -26.55 29.83 13.81
CA PHE A 450 -27.02 30.20 15.15
C PHE A 450 -27.54 28.97 15.91
N VAL A 451 -27.43 28.99 17.26
CA VAL A 451 -27.87 27.91 18.15
C VAL A 451 -29.30 27.44 17.85
N GLY A 452 -30.24 28.38 17.66
CA GLY A 452 -31.65 28.09 17.39
C GLY A 452 -31.95 27.53 15.98
N LEU A 453 -30.94 27.26 15.15
CA LEU A 453 -31.08 26.51 13.89
C LEU A 453 -30.60 25.06 14.03
N ILE A 454 -30.11 24.64 15.20
CA ILE A 454 -29.61 23.29 15.45
C ILE A 454 -30.75 22.43 15.98
N ASP A 455 -30.96 21.26 15.37
CA ASP A 455 -32.01 20.31 15.77
C ASP A 455 -31.74 19.72 17.17
N ASN A 456 -32.81 19.40 17.90
CA ASN A 456 -32.70 18.95 19.29
C ASN A 456 -32.27 17.48 19.38
N ILE A 457 -30.97 17.27 19.54
CA ILE A 457 -30.38 15.94 19.71
C ILE A 457 -30.79 15.21 21.00
N GLY A 458 -31.40 15.85 22.00
CA GLY A 458 -31.93 15.18 23.19
C GLY A 458 -30.89 14.44 24.04
N ASP A 459 -29.61 14.80 23.92
CA ASP A 459 -28.50 14.34 24.76
C ASP A 459 -28.23 15.42 25.83
N PRO A 460 -28.33 15.12 27.15
CA PRO A 460 -28.12 16.11 28.21
C PRO A 460 -26.64 16.50 28.40
N CYS A 461 -25.70 15.63 28.00
CA CYS A 461 -24.26 15.87 28.08
C CYS A 461 -23.74 16.69 26.88
N THR A 462 -24.42 16.59 25.73
CA THR A 462 -24.03 17.30 24.50
C THR A 462 -24.97 18.47 24.19
N THR A 463 -24.59 19.67 24.62
CA THR A 463 -25.34 20.89 24.27
C THR A 463 -25.08 21.33 22.82
N PRO A 464 -26.00 22.08 22.19
CA PRO A 464 -25.76 22.72 20.89
C PRO A 464 -24.54 23.65 20.86
N ASP A 465 -24.18 24.26 22.00
CA ASP A 465 -22.97 25.07 22.15
C ASP A 465 -21.69 24.22 22.10
N HIS A 466 -21.70 22.97 22.58
CA HIS A 466 -20.58 22.04 22.40
C HIS A 466 -20.38 21.71 20.91
N LEU A 467 -21.48 21.51 20.15
CA LEU A 467 -21.45 21.27 18.71
C LEU A 467 -20.93 22.50 17.92
N LEU A 468 -21.29 23.71 18.34
CA LEU A 468 -20.73 24.96 17.78
C LEU A 468 -19.26 25.16 18.14
N ALA A 469 -18.86 24.81 19.37
CA ALA A 469 -17.47 24.91 19.82
C ALA A 469 -16.54 24.00 18.99
N ILE A 470 -16.88 22.71 18.82
CA ILE A 470 -16.09 21.80 17.98
C ILE A 470 -16.10 22.21 16.49
N SER A 471 -17.21 22.76 15.99
CA SER A 471 -17.28 23.32 14.63
C SER A 471 -16.32 24.52 14.43
N ARG A 472 -16.20 25.41 15.43
CA ARG A 472 -15.18 26.48 15.44
C ARG A 472 -13.76 25.89 15.43
N CYS A 473 -13.49 24.88 16.26
CA CYS A 473 -12.19 24.20 16.31
C CYS A 473 -11.79 23.62 14.95
N TYR A 474 -12.72 22.99 14.22
CA TYR A 474 -12.42 22.45 12.89
C TYR A 474 -12.20 23.53 11.82
N ARG A 475 -12.97 24.64 11.84
CA ARG A 475 -12.74 25.78 10.93
C ARG A 475 -11.37 26.41 11.17
N MET A 476 -10.99 26.63 12.43
CA MET A 476 -9.67 27.12 12.80
C MET A 476 -8.56 26.12 12.44
N ALA A 477 -8.79 24.81 12.59
CA ALA A 477 -7.82 23.78 12.25
C ALA A 477 -7.55 23.70 10.73
N ALA A 478 -8.57 23.88 9.89
CA ALA A 478 -8.41 23.96 8.44
C ALA A 478 -7.60 25.20 8.01
N LEU A 479 -7.82 26.36 8.65
CA LEU A 479 -7.00 27.56 8.42
C LEU A 479 -5.55 27.37 8.90
N LEU A 480 -5.38 26.81 10.10
CA LEU A 480 -4.07 26.55 10.72
C LEU A 480 -3.18 25.71 9.80
N GLU A 481 -3.69 24.60 9.26
CA GLU A 481 -2.93 23.75 8.33
C GLU A 481 -2.66 24.42 6.96
N LEU A 482 -3.60 25.25 6.47
CA LEU A 482 -3.45 25.94 5.20
C LEU A 482 -2.35 27.02 5.28
N TYR A 483 -2.39 27.89 6.29
CA TYR A 483 -1.33 28.87 6.58
C TYR A 483 0.02 28.20 6.89
N SER A 484 -0.03 27.05 7.57
CA SER A 484 1.15 26.24 7.90
C SER A 484 1.88 25.67 6.66
N ALA A 485 1.16 25.41 5.57
CA ALA A 485 1.75 24.87 4.33
C ALA A 485 2.05 25.95 3.28
N PHE A 486 1.25 27.03 3.25
CA PHE A 486 1.31 28.14 2.30
C PHE A 486 1.34 29.50 3.04
N PRO A 487 2.45 29.88 3.70
CA PRO A 487 2.55 31.13 4.46
C PRO A 487 2.24 32.40 3.65
N GLU A 488 2.36 32.34 2.32
CA GLU A 488 2.01 33.42 1.40
C GLU A 488 0.52 33.82 1.44
N THR A 489 -0.34 32.96 2.00
CA THR A 489 -1.77 33.22 2.20
C THR A 489 -2.08 34.09 3.44
N THR A 490 -1.11 34.35 4.33
CA THR A 490 -1.36 35.09 5.59
C THR A 490 -1.46 36.62 5.43
N GLY A 491 -1.40 37.15 4.21
CA GLY A 491 -1.32 38.58 3.90
C GLY A 491 -2.62 39.38 4.06
N ARG A 492 -3.30 39.25 5.20
CA ARG A 492 -4.56 39.94 5.53
C ARG A 492 -4.34 41.08 6.52
N GLU A 493 -5.15 42.14 6.41
CA GLU A 493 -5.16 43.27 7.36
C GLU A 493 -5.92 42.94 8.66
N GLU A 494 -6.88 42.01 8.61
CA GLU A 494 -7.71 41.59 9.75
C GLU A 494 -7.52 40.10 10.11
N MET A 495 -7.60 39.78 11.41
CA MET A 495 -7.52 38.40 11.93
C MET A 495 -8.85 37.66 11.79
N PRO A 496 -8.87 36.33 11.57
CA PRO A 496 -10.11 35.56 11.51
C PRO A 496 -10.91 35.58 12.82
N ASP A 497 -12.24 35.59 12.71
CA ASP A 497 -13.17 35.63 13.85
C ASP A 497 -12.87 34.56 14.91
N GLY A 498 -12.62 35.02 16.15
CA GLY A 498 -12.39 34.15 17.32
C GLY A 498 -10.93 33.74 17.55
N VAL A 499 -9.97 34.26 16.77
CA VAL A 499 -8.53 34.01 16.97
C VAL A 499 -7.95 34.92 18.05
N ILE A 500 -7.21 34.32 18.99
CA ILE A 500 -6.40 35.02 20.00
C ILE A 500 -5.19 35.69 19.32
N ASP A 501 -5.13 37.03 19.37
CA ASP A 501 -3.93 37.77 18.95
C ASP A 501 -2.82 37.63 20.01
N LEU A 502 -1.57 37.47 19.54
CA LEU A 502 -0.39 37.24 20.37
C LEU A 502 0.63 38.37 20.17
N PRO A 503 1.02 39.11 21.22
CA PRO A 503 1.66 40.43 21.06
C PRO A 503 3.07 40.43 20.45
N HIS A 504 3.69 39.25 20.21
CA HIS A 504 5.05 39.14 19.68
C HIS A 504 5.19 37.91 18.76
N GLY A 505 5.64 38.12 17.53
CA GLY A 505 5.98 37.13 16.50
C GLY A 505 6.20 37.83 15.15
N ASP A 506 6.61 37.09 14.12
CA ASP A 506 6.23 37.45 12.74
C ASP A 506 4.74 37.12 12.52
N ASP A 507 4.08 37.76 11.56
CA ASP A 507 2.62 37.65 11.40
C ASP A 507 2.12 36.23 11.08
N GLY A 508 2.90 35.44 10.34
CA GLY A 508 2.59 34.04 10.07
C GLY A 508 2.65 33.18 11.34
N THR A 509 3.74 33.28 12.11
CA THR A 509 3.88 32.60 13.41
C THR A 509 2.82 33.08 14.41
N ARG A 510 2.51 34.38 14.43
CA ARG A 510 1.48 35.00 15.29
C ARG A 510 0.11 34.38 15.02
N LEU A 511 -0.31 34.35 13.76
CA LEU A 511 -1.60 33.78 13.33
C LEU A 511 -1.68 32.27 13.59
N VAL A 512 -0.66 31.49 13.24
CA VAL A 512 -0.66 30.03 13.43
C VAL A 512 -0.64 29.63 14.92
N MET A 513 0.10 30.36 15.77
CA MET A 513 0.05 30.12 17.22
C MET A 513 -1.27 30.61 17.84
N GLY A 514 -1.81 31.74 17.39
CA GLY A 514 -3.12 32.25 17.82
C GLY A 514 -4.24 31.25 17.55
N LEU A 515 -4.31 30.71 16.32
CA LEU A 515 -5.23 29.64 15.94
C LEU A 515 -5.08 28.40 16.84
N ALA A 516 -3.84 27.95 17.08
CA ALA A 516 -3.58 26.78 17.93
C ALA A 516 -4.07 26.98 19.38
N PHE A 517 -3.83 28.15 19.97
CA PHE A 517 -4.29 28.48 21.33
C PHE A 517 -5.82 28.56 21.38
N SER A 518 -6.42 29.21 20.38
CA SER A 518 -7.88 29.39 20.27
C SER A 518 -8.62 28.06 20.15
N ILE A 519 -8.08 27.11 19.39
CA ILE A 519 -8.60 25.73 19.31
C ILE A 519 -8.53 25.07 20.68
N LEU A 520 -7.38 25.09 21.36
CA LEU A 520 -7.19 24.35 22.61
C LEU A 520 -8.00 24.94 23.77
N GLU A 521 -8.08 26.27 23.92
CA GLU A 521 -8.95 26.91 24.90
C GLU A 521 -10.45 26.67 24.64
N THR A 522 -10.85 26.53 23.37
CA THR A 522 -12.23 26.20 23.02
C THR A 522 -12.54 24.75 23.41
N LEU A 523 -11.62 23.81 23.13
CA LEU A 523 -11.73 22.41 23.55
C LEU A 523 -11.63 22.23 25.06
N GLU A 524 -10.96 23.12 25.80
CA GLU A 524 -10.88 23.08 27.26
C GLU A 524 -12.21 23.45 27.94
N LYS A 525 -13.01 24.32 27.30
CA LYS A 525 -14.34 24.74 27.78
C LYS A 525 -15.45 23.71 27.56
N ILE A 526 -15.22 22.70 26.71
CA ILE A 526 -16.16 21.59 26.51
C ILE A 526 -15.97 20.57 27.66
N PRO A 527 -17.02 20.13 28.36
CA PRO A 527 -16.95 19.04 29.35
C PRO A 527 -16.33 17.73 28.78
N ASP A 528 -15.92 16.79 29.63
CA ASP A 528 -15.28 15.52 29.21
C ASP A 528 -16.19 14.29 29.23
N ASP A 529 -17.45 14.49 29.63
CA ASP A 529 -18.63 13.62 29.44
C ASP A 529 -19.42 13.97 28.15
N SER A 530 -19.32 15.20 27.64
CA SER A 530 -19.89 15.64 26.37
C SER A 530 -19.49 14.72 25.20
N GLY A 531 -20.47 14.14 24.51
CA GLY A 531 -20.30 13.19 23.40
C GLY A 531 -19.38 13.68 22.28
N THR A 532 -19.27 15.00 22.06
CA THR A 532 -18.32 15.58 21.07
C THR A 532 -16.87 15.12 21.26
N ILE A 533 -16.51 14.61 22.44
CA ILE A 533 -15.22 13.99 22.74
C ILE A 533 -14.76 12.99 21.68
N SER A 534 -15.68 12.21 21.07
CA SER A 534 -15.40 11.26 19.99
C SER A 534 -14.75 11.92 18.75
N ILE A 535 -15.09 13.18 18.47
CA ILE A 535 -14.62 13.95 17.31
C ILE A 535 -13.61 15.05 17.67
N GLN A 536 -13.01 15.06 18.87
CA GLN A 536 -12.00 16.07 19.24
C GLN A 536 -10.57 15.75 18.77
N LEU A 537 -10.26 14.49 18.44
CA LEU A 537 -8.87 14.02 18.32
C LEU A 537 -8.05 14.74 17.26
N LEU A 538 -8.64 15.01 16.08
CA LEU A 538 -7.93 15.66 14.99
C LEU A 538 -7.61 17.13 15.33
N SER A 539 -8.54 17.88 15.93
CA SER A 539 -8.28 19.26 16.39
C SER A 539 -7.21 19.32 17.48
N LEU A 540 -7.21 18.36 18.42
CA LEU A 540 -6.17 18.22 19.45
C LEU A 540 -4.79 17.93 18.85
N LEU A 541 -4.71 17.10 17.81
CA LEU A 541 -3.46 16.76 17.12
C LEU A 541 -2.92 17.93 16.28
N ILE A 542 -3.79 18.58 15.50
CA ILE A 542 -3.44 19.76 14.69
C ILE A 542 -2.89 20.87 15.60
N ALA A 543 -3.69 21.38 16.53
CA ALA A 543 -3.29 22.48 17.40
C ALA A 543 -2.18 22.09 18.39
N GLY A 544 -2.22 20.87 18.92
CA GLY A 544 -1.19 20.33 19.81
C GLY A 544 0.18 20.26 19.15
N SER A 545 0.27 19.93 17.86
CA SER A 545 1.54 19.85 17.12
C SER A 545 2.29 21.19 17.05
N VAL A 546 1.55 22.32 17.10
CA VAL A 546 2.10 23.68 17.02
C VAL A 546 2.80 24.11 18.31
N LEU A 547 2.53 23.46 19.45
CA LEU A 547 3.09 23.84 20.75
C LEU A 547 4.62 23.65 20.80
N GLY A 548 5.35 24.76 20.68
CA GLY A 548 6.82 24.83 20.63
C GLY A 548 7.55 24.37 21.90
N PRO A 549 8.89 24.31 21.87
CA PRO A 549 9.69 23.75 22.95
C PRO A 549 9.77 24.68 24.16
N VAL A 550 9.78 24.08 25.34
CA VAL A 550 9.91 24.81 26.61
C VAL A 550 11.39 24.99 26.93
N CYS A 551 11.93 26.17 26.64
CA CYS A 551 13.34 26.46 26.87
C CYS A 551 13.69 26.47 28.36
N ALA A 552 14.79 25.81 28.74
CA ALA A 552 15.15 25.58 30.13
C ALA A 552 15.84 26.78 30.82
N LYS A 553 16.38 27.74 30.05
CA LYS A 553 17.10 28.92 30.55
C LYS A 553 16.63 30.17 29.82
N GLY A 554 16.38 31.24 30.58
CA GLY A 554 15.85 32.51 30.08
C GLY A 554 14.94 33.17 31.13
N GLU A 555 15.52 34.05 31.93
CA GLU A 555 14.75 34.91 32.84
C GLU A 555 13.93 35.91 32.00
N GLY A 556 12.66 36.11 32.36
CA GLY A 556 11.71 36.95 31.61
C GLY A 556 10.61 36.20 30.83
N LEU A 557 10.79 34.90 30.51
CA LEU A 557 9.81 34.16 29.68
C LEU A 557 8.73 33.37 30.46
N GLY A 558 8.55 33.66 31.75
CA GLY A 558 7.80 32.83 32.72
C GLY A 558 6.35 32.49 32.32
N SER A 559 5.55 33.50 31.96
CA SER A 559 4.11 33.31 31.66
C SER A 559 3.88 32.45 30.41
N LYS A 560 4.43 32.84 29.24
CA LYS A 560 4.28 32.05 28.00
C LYS A 560 4.79 30.60 28.13
N ARG A 561 5.82 30.38 28.95
CA ARG A 561 6.33 29.04 29.30
C ARG A 561 5.33 28.23 30.13
N LEU A 562 4.70 28.85 31.13
CA LEU A 562 3.68 28.20 31.96
C LEU A 562 2.46 27.84 31.12
N GLU A 563 2.00 28.74 30.25
CA GLU A 563 0.84 28.53 29.40
C GLU A 563 1.05 27.41 28.37
N THR A 564 2.23 27.36 27.73
CA THR A 564 2.59 26.25 26.82
C THR A 564 2.62 24.90 27.57
N LEU A 565 3.02 24.88 28.84
CA LEU A 565 2.98 23.66 29.68
C LEU A 565 1.54 23.30 30.10
N ARG A 566 0.68 24.29 30.38
CA ARG A 566 -0.74 24.13 30.69
C ARG A 566 -1.46 23.46 29.53
N LEU A 567 -1.38 24.04 28.33
CA LEU A 567 -2.00 23.51 27.11
C LEU A 567 -1.48 22.11 26.72
N ARG A 568 -0.16 21.84 26.84
CA ARG A 568 0.36 20.48 26.65
C ARG A 568 -0.17 19.48 27.69
N THR A 569 -0.49 19.91 28.90
CA THR A 569 -1.04 19.06 29.97
C THR A 569 -2.53 18.80 29.75
N PHE A 570 -3.29 19.81 29.32
CA PHE A 570 -4.67 19.66 28.87
C PHE A 570 -4.77 18.64 27.72
N VAL A 571 -3.96 18.77 26.67
CA VAL A 571 -3.95 17.81 25.53
C VAL A 571 -3.63 16.38 25.99
N ARG A 572 -2.72 16.20 26.96
CA ARG A 572 -2.47 14.90 27.61
C ARG A 572 -3.72 14.34 28.26
N GLN A 573 -4.36 15.12 29.12
CA GLN A 573 -5.53 14.71 29.89
C GLN A 573 -6.73 14.38 28.98
N ARG A 574 -7.01 15.23 27.97
CA ARG A 574 -8.13 15.02 27.04
C ARG A 574 -7.96 13.75 26.22
N ILE A 575 -6.80 13.50 25.60
CA ILE A 575 -6.56 12.26 24.84
C ILE A 575 -6.58 11.01 25.74
N HIS A 576 -6.13 11.12 27.01
CA HIS A 576 -6.29 10.02 27.97
C HIS A 576 -7.76 9.74 28.32
N LYS A 577 -8.60 10.77 28.48
CA LYS A 577 -10.06 10.62 28.66
C LYS A 577 -10.73 10.00 27.42
N MET A 578 -10.37 10.45 26.22
CA MET A 578 -10.82 9.84 24.96
C MET A 578 -10.50 8.34 24.90
N TYR A 579 -9.26 7.95 25.24
CA TYR A 579 -8.87 6.54 25.26
C TYR A 579 -9.64 5.72 26.32
N ALA A 580 -9.94 6.31 27.48
CA ALA A 580 -10.71 5.63 28.52
C ALA A 580 -12.19 5.42 28.18
N ALA A 581 -12.80 6.39 27.48
CA ALA A 581 -14.20 6.33 27.04
C ALA A 581 -14.39 5.37 25.87
N VAL A 582 -13.62 5.58 24.79
CA VAL A 582 -13.74 4.79 23.55
C VAL A 582 -13.14 3.38 23.72
N ARG A 583 -12.16 3.19 24.63
CA ARG A 583 -11.41 1.95 24.94
C ARG A 583 -10.63 1.31 23.80
N LEU A 584 -10.98 1.64 22.56
CA LEU A 584 -10.24 1.34 21.37
C LEU A 584 -8.75 1.65 21.55
N GLY A 585 -7.95 0.59 21.49
CA GLY A 585 -6.52 0.62 21.17
C GLY A 585 -6.21 1.25 19.81
N PRO A 586 -7.17 1.89 19.14
CA PRO A 586 -7.05 3.14 18.38
C PRO A 586 -6.62 4.50 18.98
N ILE A 587 -6.77 4.85 20.26
CA ILE A 587 -6.48 6.26 20.68
C ILE A 587 -5.17 6.46 21.47
N GLY A 588 -4.72 5.47 22.27
CA GLY A 588 -3.62 5.64 23.23
C GLY A 588 -2.25 6.11 22.68
N ASN A 589 -1.87 5.79 21.43
CA ASN A 589 -0.58 6.19 20.85
C ASN A 589 -0.61 7.59 20.20
N ALA A 590 -1.77 8.21 19.99
CA ALA A 590 -1.84 9.61 19.53
C ALA A 590 -0.98 10.52 20.45
N MET A 591 -0.93 10.17 21.74
CA MET A 591 -0.07 10.79 22.74
C MET A 591 1.43 10.64 22.47
N LEU A 592 1.89 9.43 22.17
CA LEU A 592 3.32 9.13 21.96
C LEU A 592 3.92 9.96 20.81
N ILE A 593 3.08 10.33 19.84
CA ILE A 593 3.49 11.08 18.66
C ILE A 593 3.55 12.58 18.94
N LEU A 594 2.61 13.13 19.72
CA LEU A 594 2.71 14.52 20.17
C LEU A 594 3.97 14.73 21.01
N GLU A 595 4.32 13.80 21.90
CA GLU A 595 5.58 13.85 22.66
C GLU A 595 6.82 13.84 21.75
N GLU A 596 6.84 13.03 20.67
CA GLU A 596 7.96 13.01 19.71
C GLU A 596 8.04 14.32 18.89
N VAL A 597 6.91 14.86 18.41
CA VAL A 597 6.85 16.18 17.74
C VAL A 597 7.32 17.29 18.67
N TRP A 598 6.89 17.26 19.93
CA TRP A 598 7.28 18.20 20.97
C TRP A 598 8.76 18.11 21.36
N ALA A 599 9.37 16.92 21.26
CA ALA A 599 10.80 16.69 21.48
C ALA A 599 11.64 17.18 20.29
N LEU A 600 11.25 16.81 19.05
CA LEU A 600 11.97 17.18 17.81
C LEU A 600 12.07 18.70 17.61
N ARG A 601 11.02 19.46 18.00
CA ARG A 601 11.04 20.93 17.97
C ARG A 601 12.08 21.55 18.95
N GLY A 602 12.67 20.79 19.88
CA GLY A 602 13.49 21.28 20.99
C GLY A 602 15.00 21.48 20.75
N CYS A 603 15.59 20.94 19.69
CA CYS A 603 17.04 20.99 19.47
C CYS A 603 17.53 22.35 18.94
N SER A 604 18.73 22.79 19.35
CA SER A 604 19.26 24.13 19.03
C SER A 604 19.73 24.28 17.57
N ALA A 605 19.80 25.51 17.06
CA ALA A 605 20.19 25.80 15.68
C ALA A 605 21.70 25.59 15.38
N SER A 606 22.53 25.37 16.41
CA SER A 606 23.92 24.93 16.28
C SER A 606 24.01 23.41 16.13
N GLU A 607 23.27 22.64 16.93
CA GLU A 607 23.18 21.19 16.82
C GLU A 607 22.63 20.76 15.45
N ARG A 608 21.65 21.51 14.92
CA ARG A 608 21.10 21.33 13.56
C ARG A 608 22.13 21.41 12.41
N ARG A 609 23.35 21.92 12.64
CA ARG A 609 24.39 22.04 11.60
C ARG A 609 25.45 20.93 11.60
N ASN A 610 25.59 20.18 12.69
CA ASN A 610 26.56 19.07 12.79
C ASN A 610 25.95 17.68 12.67
N ASP A 611 24.63 17.57 12.52
CA ASP A 611 23.93 16.31 12.22
C ASP A 611 23.27 16.36 10.83
N HIS A 612 23.18 15.21 10.16
CA HIS A 612 22.61 15.04 8.82
C HIS A 612 21.10 15.38 8.74
N PHE A 613 20.47 15.70 9.86
CA PHE A 613 19.07 16.09 9.97
C PHE A 613 18.80 17.60 9.76
N GLY A 614 19.82 18.45 9.61
CA GLY A 614 19.65 19.91 9.46
C GLY A 614 18.64 20.32 8.37
N HIS A 615 18.77 19.77 7.16
CA HIS A 615 17.84 20.00 6.04
C HIS A 615 16.49 19.27 6.16
N LEU A 616 16.33 18.39 7.16
CA LEU A 616 15.03 17.77 7.46
C LEU A 616 14.17 18.68 8.36
N ILE A 617 14.81 19.46 9.23
CA ILE A 617 14.16 20.17 10.35
C ILE A 617 13.40 21.42 9.90
N SER A 618 13.78 22.08 8.80
CA SER A 618 12.97 23.17 8.20
C SER A 618 11.62 22.68 7.66
N ASN A 619 11.50 21.38 7.37
CA ASN A 619 10.32 20.78 6.74
C ASN A 619 9.48 19.93 7.73
N LEU A 620 9.78 20.00 9.03
CA LEU A 620 9.23 19.10 10.07
C LEU A 620 8.21 19.77 11.00
N VAL A 621 7.94 21.06 10.81
CA VAL A 621 7.23 21.91 11.78
C VAL A 621 5.72 21.96 11.52
N HIS A 622 5.30 21.72 10.27
CA HIS A 622 3.93 21.88 9.77
C HIS A 622 3.56 20.62 8.97
N PHE A 623 2.60 19.83 9.48
CA PHE A 623 2.31 18.42 9.14
C PHE A 623 3.51 17.58 8.67
N VAL A 624 4.02 16.72 9.57
CA VAL A 624 5.20 15.83 9.40
C VAL A 624 5.44 15.33 7.95
N PRO A 625 6.65 15.47 7.38
CA PRO A 625 6.95 15.07 6.00
C PRO A 625 7.02 13.53 5.86
N ILE A 626 5.93 12.92 5.38
CA ILE A 626 5.72 11.46 5.36
C ILE A 626 6.49 10.76 4.21
N ARG A 627 7.83 10.87 4.21
CA ARG A 627 8.71 10.04 3.36
C ARG A 627 9.88 9.34 4.06
N LYS A 628 10.32 9.77 5.27
CA LYS A 628 11.50 9.17 5.95
C LYS A 628 11.28 8.52 7.33
N CYS A 629 10.08 8.56 7.91
CA CYS A 629 9.74 7.86 9.17
C CYS A 629 8.44 7.04 9.08
N ALA A 630 8.19 6.44 7.91
CA ALA A 630 6.94 5.77 7.57
C ALA A 630 6.47 4.65 8.52
N HIS A 631 7.36 4.05 9.33
CA HIS A 631 6.99 2.99 10.28
C HIS A 631 6.50 3.47 11.66
N GLU A 632 6.82 4.69 12.10
CA GLU A 632 6.57 5.13 13.49
C GLU A 632 5.95 6.52 13.61
N THR A 633 6.08 7.39 12.61
CA THR A 633 5.34 8.67 12.53
C THR A 633 4.30 8.73 11.40
N SER A 634 4.09 7.63 10.66
CA SER A 634 2.79 7.44 9.96
C SER A 634 1.76 6.80 10.89
N SER A 635 2.21 6.02 11.88
CA SER A 635 1.44 5.55 13.02
C SER A 635 1.23 6.69 14.05
N ALA A 636 0.73 7.80 13.53
CA ALA A 636 0.53 9.10 14.17
C ALA A 636 -0.90 9.53 13.88
N PHE A 637 -1.08 9.97 12.64
CA PHE A 637 -2.32 10.38 12.04
C PHE A 637 -3.20 9.20 11.62
N LYS A 638 -2.62 8.02 11.41
CA LYS A 638 -3.41 6.78 11.37
C LYS A 638 -4.14 6.60 12.70
N MET A 639 -3.45 6.76 13.84
CA MET A 639 -4.05 6.65 15.18
C MET A 639 -5.11 7.72 15.48
N ALA A 640 -5.11 8.85 14.77
CA ALA A 640 -6.17 9.86 14.87
C ALA A 640 -7.55 9.33 14.45
N MET A 641 -7.55 8.24 13.68
CA MET A 641 -8.70 7.37 13.47
C MET A 641 -8.50 6.01 14.15
N PHE A 642 -7.51 5.20 13.70
CA PHE A 642 -7.35 3.78 14.04
C PHE A 642 -5.87 3.33 14.26
N LEU A 643 -5.63 2.55 15.33
CA LEU A 643 -4.36 2.04 15.95
C LEU A 643 -4.70 0.58 16.42
N SER A 644 -3.82 -0.41 16.61
CA SER A 644 -2.41 -0.42 16.96
C SER A 644 -1.51 -1.37 16.17
N MET A 645 -0.25 -0.99 15.96
CA MET A 645 0.81 -2.00 16.14
C MET A 645 1.21 -2.04 17.61
N ASN A 646 1.18 -3.23 18.22
CA ASN A 646 1.86 -3.44 19.50
C ASN A 646 2.49 -4.84 19.63
N LEU A 647 3.56 -4.92 20.43
CA LEU A 647 4.44 -6.10 20.50
C LEU A 647 3.98 -7.11 21.54
N SER A 648 3.70 -8.35 21.14
CA SER A 648 3.43 -9.45 22.07
C SER A 648 3.89 -10.81 21.53
N ILE A 649 5.14 -11.17 21.82
CA ILE A 649 5.58 -12.57 21.89
C ILE A 649 6.10 -12.83 23.31
N SER A 650 5.53 -13.87 23.92
CA SER A 650 5.79 -14.36 25.26
C SER A 650 7.12 -15.12 25.38
N SER A 651 7.45 -15.53 26.59
CA SER A 651 8.61 -16.37 26.91
C SER A 651 8.44 -17.83 26.50
N GLN A 652 9.57 -18.55 26.46
CA GLN A 652 9.73 -20.00 26.35
C GLN A 652 9.49 -20.61 24.95
N ASN A 653 10.59 -20.84 24.23
CA ASN A 653 11.15 -22.19 24.22
C ASN A 653 12.67 -22.16 23.94
N SER A 654 13.39 -23.19 24.38
CA SER A 654 14.86 -23.27 24.26
C SER A 654 15.29 -24.34 23.27
N LEU A 655 16.05 -23.96 22.25
CA LEU A 655 17.01 -24.87 21.61
C LEU A 655 18.42 -24.30 21.75
N VAL A 656 19.38 -25.20 21.97
CA VAL A 656 20.80 -24.89 22.07
C VAL A 656 21.37 -24.75 20.66
N ILE A 657 22.07 -23.65 20.39
CA ILE A 657 22.90 -23.49 19.19
C ILE A 657 24.36 -23.36 19.65
N SER A 658 25.15 -24.38 19.34
CA SER A 658 26.58 -24.43 19.58
C SER A 658 27.33 -23.36 18.79
N ILE A 659 28.44 -22.87 19.32
CA ILE A 659 29.30 -21.90 18.62
C ILE A 659 30.11 -22.65 17.56
N ALA A 660 29.71 -22.51 16.30
CA ALA A 660 30.56 -22.82 15.14
C ALA A 660 31.23 -21.54 14.61
N LEU A 661 32.41 -21.66 14.02
CA LEU A 661 33.01 -20.54 13.29
C LEU A 661 32.14 -20.23 12.06
N VAL A 662 31.82 -18.95 11.85
CA VAL A 662 31.04 -18.53 10.69
C VAL A 662 31.96 -18.48 9.47
N ILE A 663 31.99 -19.57 8.72
CA ILE A 663 32.40 -19.54 7.32
C ILE A 663 31.31 -18.75 6.58
N MET A 664 31.68 -17.62 5.98
CA MET A 664 30.74 -16.83 5.17
C MET A 664 30.44 -17.61 3.88
N PRO A 665 29.16 -17.76 3.48
CA PRO A 665 28.80 -18.68 2.42
C PRO A 665 29.17 -18.13 1.03
N THR A 666 29.71 -19.01 0.19
CA THR A 666 30.17 -18.71 -1.17
C THR A 666 29.36 -19.53 -2.16
N SER A 667 28.80 -18.88 -3.18
CA SER A 667 28.22 -19.61 -4.33
C SER A 667 29.33 -20.05 -5.26
N LYS A 668 29.11 -21.12 -6.03
CA LYS A 668 30.00 -21.53 -7.15
C LYS A 668 30.05 -20.50 -8.29
N GLU A 669 29.13 -19.54 -8.27
CA GLU A 669 28.87 -18.60 -9.35
C GLU A 669 29.58 -17.25 -9.21
N GLY A 670 29.71 -16.53 -10.32
CA GLY A 670 30.36 -15.23 -10.40
C GLY A 670 31.89 -15.30 -10.49
N TYR A 671 32.46 -14.20 -10.98
CA TYR A 671 33.89 -14.02 -11.23
C TYR A 671 34.38 -12.71 -10.61
N LEU A 672 35.59 -12.73 -10.04
CA LEU A 672 36.31 -11.55 -9.57
C LEU A 672 37.73 -11.58 -10.13
N TRP A 673 38.09 -10.56 -10.91
CA TRP A 673 39.44 -10.33 -11.40
C TRP A 673 40.15 -9.26 -10.55
N THR A 674 41.43 -9.48 -10.30
CA THR A 674 42.38 -8.51 -9.75
C THR A 674 43.75 -8.66 -10.45
N PRO A 675 44.70 -7.73 -10.28
CA PRO A 675 46.09 -7.90 -10.72
C PRO A 675 46.79 -9.18 -10.21
N ASN A 676 46.29 -9.81 -9.15
CA ASN A 676 46.80 -11.08 -8.63
C ASN A 676 46.22 -12.32 -9.34
N GLY A 677 45.25 -12.14 -10.23
CA GLY A 677 44.58 -13.21 -10.98
C GLY A 677 43.04 -13.13 -10.94
N LEU A 678 42.42 -14.08 -11.64
CA LEU A 678 40.97 -14.32 -11.66
C LEU A 678 40.59 -15.34 -10.59
N THR A 679 39.46 -15.10 -9.93
CA THR A 679 38.84 -16.01 -8.96
C THR A 679 37.39 -16.30 -9.35
N THR A 680 36.89 -17.48 -8.98
CA THR A 680 35.57 -18.01 -9.36
C THR A 680 34.78 -18.42 -8.12
N GLY A 681 33.50 -18.06 -8.07
CA GLY A 681 32.66 -18.20 -6.89
C GLY A 681 32.79 -16.97 -5.98
N LEU A 682 31.67 -16.31 -5.67
CA LEU A 682 31.64 -15.11 -4.83
C LEU A 682 30.85 -15.35 -3.53
N GLU A 683 31.26 -14.67 -2.45
CA GLU A 683 30.56 -14.66 -1.17
C GLU A 683 29.18 -14.00 -1.32
N THR A 684 28.13 -14.63 -0.79
CA THR A 684 26.76 -14.12 -0.90
C THR A 684 25.80 -14.75 0.12
N ASP A 685 24.94 -13.94 0.73
CA ASP A 685 23.86 -14.42 1.62
C ASP A 685 22.77 -15.22 0.84
N SER A 686 22.87 -15.34 -0.48
CA SER A 686 21.88 -16.04 -1.31
C SER A 686 22.03 -17.56 -1.27
N VAL A 687 23.16 -18.10 -0.83
CA VAL A 687 23.35 -19.54 -0.59
C VAL A 687 22.63 -19.93 0.70
N ILE A 688 21.68 -20.86 0.61
CA ILE A 688 20.79 -21.26 1.70
C ILE A 688 20.76 -22.78 1.84
N ASN A 689 20.78 -23.26 3.09
CA ASN A 689 20.65 -24.68 3.39
C ASN A 689 19.27 -25.20 2.96
N GLY A 690 19.24 -26.25 2.14
CA GLY A 690 18.01 -26.96 1.79
C GLY A 690 17.39 -27.70 2.97
N THR A 691 16.16 -28.16 2.78
CA THR A 691 15.50 -29.09 3.71
C THR A 691 16.31 -30.41 3.77
N PRO A 692 16.61 -30.96 4.96
CA PRO A 692 17.29 -32.25 5.09
C PRO A 692 16.54 -33.35 4.34
N GLU A 693 17.27 -34.28 3.71
CA GLU A 693 16.70 -35.36 2.91
C GLU A 693 15.63 -36.17 3.66
N SER A 694 15.86 -36.44 4.96
CA SER A 694 14.94 -37.17 5.85
C SER A 694 13.65 -36.41 6.23
N ALA A 695 13.53 -35.15 5.83
CA ALA A 695 12.31 -34.34 6.00
C ALA A 695 11.57 -34.12 4.66
N LEU A 696 12.13 -34.52 3.52
CA LEU A 696 11.42 -34.46 2.23
C LEU A 696 10.29 -35.49 2.18
N LEU A 697 9.20 -35.14 1.48
CA LEU A 697 8.08 -36.04 1.20
C LEU A 697 8.29 -36.72 -0.17
N ASP A 698 7.78 -37.95 -0.32
CA ASP A 698 7.72 -38.63 -1.63
C ASP A 698 6.77 -37.92 -2.61
N LYS A 699 5.74 -37.25 -2.09
CA LYS A 699 4.67 -36.62 -2.87
C LYS A 699 4.17 -35.31 -2.26
N TYR A 700 4.05 -34.30 -3.11
CA TYR A 700 3.61 -32.95 -2.76
C TYR A 700 2.23 -32.62 -3.37
N ASP A 701 1.62 -31.52 -2.93
CA ASP A 701 0.48 -30.95 -3.64
C ASP A 701 0.98 -30.11 -4.83
N VAL A 702 2.02 -29.28 -4.62
CA VAL A 702 2.66 -28.46 -5.67
C VAL A 702 4.19 -28.54 -5.60
N VAL A 703 4.82 -28.68 -6.77
CA VAL A 703 6.26 -28.43 -6.96
C VAL A 703 6.44 -27.13 -7.73
N VAL A 704 7.40 -26.30 -7.31
CA VAL A 704 7.80 -25.06 -7.99
C VAL A 704 9.26 -25.19 -8.42
N ILE A 705 9.53 -25.12 -9.73
CA ILE A 705 10.90 -25.14 -10.27
C ILE A 705 11.42 -23.71 -10.37
N GLY A 706 12.52 -23.43 -9.67
CA GLY A 706 13.23 -22.15 -9.64
C GLY A 706 12.96 -21.36 -8.36
N THR A 707 14.02 -20.80 -7.79
CA THR A 707 14.00 -19.88 -6.63
C THR A 707 14.35 -18.44 -7.00
N GLY A 708 14.14 -18.08 -8.27
CA GLY A 708 13.99 -16.67 -8.68
C GLY A 708 12.69 -16.07 -8.13
N PHE A 709 12.53 -14.74 -8.24
CA PHE A 709 11.40 -14.02 -7.63
C PHE A 709 10.01 -14.58 -7.99
N ALA A 710 9.81 -15.05 -9.23
CA ALA A 710 8.55 -15.70 -9.64
C ALA A 710 8.25 -16.97 -8.80
N GLY A 711 9.25 -17.85 -8.66
CA GLY A 711 9.11 -19.09 -7.90
C GLY A 711 9.03 -18.87 -6.39
N LEU A 712 9.82 -17.93 -5.85
CA LEU A 712 9.75 -17.55 -4.43
C LEU A 712 8.36 -17.02 -4.06
N ILE A 713 7.79 -16.11 -4.87
CA ILE A 713 6.44 -15.58 -4.64
C ILE A 713 5.38 -16.66 -4.82
N ALA A 714 5.47 -17.47 -5.87
CA ALA A 714 4.49 -18.52 -6.11
C ALA A 714 4.46 -19.56 -4.98
N ALA A 715 5.64 -20.03 -4.56
CA ALA A 715 5.78 -20.97 -3.45
C ALA A 715 5.40 -20.36 -2.10
N ARG A 716 5.74 -19.09 -1.84
CA ARG A 716 5.30 -18.36 -0.63
C ARG A 716 3.77 -18.28 -0.57
N ASN A 717 3.11 -17.89 -1.65
CA ASN A 717 1.65 -17.76 -1.67
C ASN A 717 0.93 -19.10 -1.44
N ILE A 718 1.37 -20.18 -2.11
CA ILE A 718 0.79 -21.52 -1.95
C ILE A 718 1.19 -22.14 -0.59
N GLY A 719 2.38 -21.82 -0.08
CA GLY A 719 2.90 -22.28 1.20
C GLY A 719 2.26 -21.60 2.42
N LEU A 720 1.54 -20.49 2.23
CA LEU A 720 0.71 -19.86 3.27
C LEU A 720 -0.68 -20.49 3.36
N THR A 721 -1.17 -21.14 2.31
CA THR A 721 -2.49 -21.81 2.27
C THR A 721 -2.40 -23.33 2.39
N THR A 722 -1.27 -23.95 2.01
CA THR A 722 -1.07 -25.40 2.03
C THR A 722 0.34 -25.79 2.49
N GLY A 723 0.46 -26.86 3.27
CA GLY A 723 1.76 -27.28 3.85
C GLY A 723 2.67 -28.10 2.94
N LYS A 724 2.16 -28.65 1.82
CA LYS A 724 2.90 -29.62 0.96
C LYS A 724 3.38 -28.99 -0.34
N VAL A 725 4.23 -27.98 -0.21
CA VAL A 725 4.93 -27.34 -1.34
C VAL A 725 6.42 -27.72 -1.32
N LEU A 726 7.02 -27.93 -2.48
CA LEU A 726 8.46 -28.05 -2.65
C LEU A 726 8.98 -27.02 -3.66
N LEU A 727 10.01 -26.26 -3.28
CA LEU A 727 10.84 -25.48 -4.19
C LEU A 727 12.03 -26.32 -4.63
N VAL A 728 12.26 -26.43 -5.94
CA VAL A 728 13.40 -27.15 -6.55
C VAL A 728 14.25 -26.17 -7.33
N GLU A 729 15.55 -26.10 -7.03
CA GLU A 729 16.52 -25.18 -7.62
C GLU A 729 17.75 -25.96 -8.14
N GLY A 730 18.22 -25.59 -9.34
CA GLY A 730 19.42 -26.17 -9.95
C GLY A 730 20.72 -25.60 -9.38
N ARG A 731 20.68 -24.34 -8.91
CA ARG A 731 21.80 -23.60 -8.31
C ARG A 731 22.03 -24.00 -6.84
N ASP A 732 23.08 -23.46 -6.24
CA ASP A 732 23.34 -23.54 -4.78
C ASP A 732 22.75 -22.36 -3.98
N ARG A 733 22.08 -21.42 -4.67
CA ARG A 733 21.59 -20.15 -4.13
C ARG A 733 20.20 -19.78 -4.65
N ILE A 734 19.53 -18.89 -3.93
CA ILE A 734 18.27 -18.26 -4.35
C ILE A 734 18.47 -17.07 -5.29
N GLY A 735 17.35 -16.54 -5.82
CA GLY A 735 17.27 -15.31 -6.59
C GLY A 735 17.38 -15.49 -8.11
N GLY A 736 17.88 -16.64 -8.59
CA GLY A 736 17.98 -16.94 -10.02
C GLY A 736 18.82 -15.90 -10.76
N ARG A 737 18.25 -15.22 -11.77
CA ARG A 737 18.87 -14.10 -12.53
C ARG A 737 19.06 -12.79 -11.75
N THR A 738 19.02 -12.84 -10.42
CA THR A 738 19.28 -11.68 -9.54
C THR A 738 19.87 -12.16 -8.23
N TRP A 739 21.07 -11.68 -7.89
CA TRP A 739 21.73 -11.93 -6.61
C TRP A 739 22.79 -10.86 -6.33
N THR A 740 23.22 -10.77 -5.08
CA THR A 740 24.14 -9.76 -4.56
C THR A 740 25.38 -10.45 -4.02
N ALA A 741 26.55 -10.15 -4.61
CA ALA A 741 27.84 -10.60 -4.10
C ALA A 741 28.40 -9.61 -3.07
N LYS A 742 29.18 -10.12 -2.11
CA LYS A 742 29.92 -9.35 -1.12
C LYS A 742 31.41 -9.56 -1.33
N THR A 743 32.16 -8.52 -1.66
CA THR A 743 33.62 -8.60 -1.85
C THR A 743 34.21 -7.20 -2.01
N LEU A 744 35.53 -7.05 -1.95
CA LEU A 744 36.26 -5.76 -1.99
C LEU A 744 35.79 -4.74 -0.92
N GLY A 745 35.03 -5.18 0.09
CA GLY A 745 34.39 -4.33 1.11
C GLY A 745 33.00 -3.79 0.72
N GLU A 746 32.43 -4.19 -0.41
CA GLU A 746 31.21 -3.63 -1.01
C GLU A 746 30.17 -4.69 -1.41
N GLU A 747 28.97 -4.22 -1.78
CA GLU A 747 27.84 -5.03 -2.25
C GLU A 747 27.63 -4.85 -3.76
N PHE A 748 27.75 -5.92 -4.55
CA PHE A 748 27.63 -5.91 -6.02
C PHE A 748 26.42 -6.70 -6.49
N GLU A 749 25.51 -6.04 -7.22
CA GLU A 749 24.32 -6.68 -7.78
C GLU A 749 24.66 -7.38 -9.11
N MET A 750 24.77 -8.70 -9.11
CA MET A 750 25.31 -9.49 -10.23
C MET A 750 24.33 -9.66 -11.39
N GLY A 751 23.03 -9.46 -11.17
CA GLY A 751 21.96 -9.56 -12.18
C GLY A 751 21.06 -8.33 -12.18
N GLY A 752 19.76 -8.51 -11.95
CA GLY A 752 18.82 -7.41 -11.67
C GLY A 752 19.30 -6.51 -10.52
N THR A 753 18.90 -5.23 -10.53
CA THR A 753 19.49 -4.21 -9.63
C THR A 753 18.52 -3.12 -9.22
N TRP A 754 17.72 -2.61 -10.17
CA TRP A 754 16.91 -1.41 -9.94
C TRP A 754 15.47 -1.70 -9.51
N VAL A 755 14.94 -0.80 -8.70
CA VAL A 755 13.58 -0.78 -8.17
C VAL A 755 13.12 0.66 -7.98
N HIS A 756 11.84 0.93 -8.22
CA HIS A 756 11.29 2.28 -8.13
C HIS A 756 10.71 2.60 -6.72
N CYS A 757 11.55 3.19 -5.86
CA CYS A 757 11.15 4.10 -4.77
C CYS A 757 12.40 4.77 -4.15
N ASN A 758 12.22 5.75 -3.24
CA ASN A 758 13.29 6.58 -2.65
C ASN A 758 14.36 5.77 -1.86
N LEU A 759 15.36 5.21 -2.55
CA LEU A 759 16.36 4.26 -2.02
C LEU A 759 17.83 4.73 -2.27
N LYS A 760 18.81 3.81 -2.31
CA LYS A 760 20.21 4.13 -2.71
C LYS A 760 20.22 4.40 -4.21
N THR A 761 20.90 5.47 -4.63
CA THR A 761 20.99 5.88 -6.05
C THR A 761 22.40 5.70 -6.59
N SER A 762 22.54 5.35 -7.87
CA SER A 762 23.82 5.35 -8.58
C SER A 762 24.22 6.77 -9.01
N SER A 763 25.45 7.20 -8.75
CA SER A 763 25.88 8.60 -8.98
C SER A 763 25.83 9.03 -10.45
N GLY A 764 26.21 8.15 -11.37
CA GLY A 764 26.23 8.36 -12.81
C GLY A 764 24.89 8.21 -13.51
N THR A 765 23.81 7.81 -12.81
CA THR A 765 22.44 7.91 -13.35
C THR A 765 21.62 9.01 -12.67
N ALA A 766 21.88 9.30 -11.38
CA ALA A 766 21.15 10.31 -10.62
C ALA A 766 21.78 11.73 -10.62
N ASP A 767 23.10 11.86 -10.87
CA ASP A 767 23.82 13.13 -10.82
C ASP A 767 25.07 13.14 -11.75
N ALA A 768 24.88 12.68 -13.00
CA ALA A 768 25.92 12.71 -14.02
C ALA A 768 26.35 14.15 -14.36
N LYS A 769 27.66 14.42 -14.31
CA LYS A 769 28.26 15.73 -14.63
C LYS A 769 28.62 15.88 -16.10
N TYR A 770 28.68 14.78 -16.83
CA TYR A 770 28.76 14.71 -18.29
C TYR A 770 28.23 13.36 -18.76
N THR A 771 27.85 13.28 -20.03
CA THR A 771 27.55 12.02 -20.72
C THR A 771 28.61 11.81 -21.79
N ALA A 772 29.27 10.65 -21.83
CA ALA A 772 30.16 10.28 -22.92
C ALA A 772 29.38 9.56 -24.03
N TYR A 773 29.68 9.86 -25.28
CA TYR A 773 29.15 9.15 -26.43
C TYR A 773 30.27 8.73 -27.40
N THR A 774 30.29 7.44 -27.72
CA THR A 774 31.23 6.81 -28.64
C THR A 774 30.49 6.46 -29.93
N ALA A 775 30.64 7.32 -30.93
CA ALA A 775 29.97 7.17 -32.23
C ALA A 775 30.62 6.06 -33.07
N SER A 776 29.93 5.59 -34.12
CA SER A 776 30.34 4.42 -34.92
C SER A 776 31.74 4.49 -35.54
N PHE A 777 32.30 5.70 -35.67
CA PHE A 777 33.59 6.01 -36.30
C PHE A 777 34.51 6.91 -35.43
N ALA A 778 34.22 7.08 -34.14
CA ALA A 778 34.99 7.96 -33.25
C ALA A 778 35.03 7.44 -31.80
N GLY A 779 36.09 7.77 -31.07
CA GLY A 779 36.23 7.46 -29.64
C GLY A 779 35.24 8.21 -28.73
N PRO A 780 35.26 7.94 -27.41
CA PRO A 780 34.35 8.56 -26.43
C PRO A 780 34.51 10.07 -26.33
N ASN A 781 33.50 10.81 -26.80
CA ASN A 781 33.42 12.27 -26.70
C ASN A 781 32.49 12.69 -25.56
N LYS A 782 32.83 13.75 -24.81
CA LYS A 782 31.99 14.26 -23.71
C LYS A 782 30.96 15.27 -24.24
N LEU A 783 29.70 15.05 -23.87
CA LEU A 783 28.53 15.86 -24.18
C LEU A 783 27.89 16.38 -22.89
N ASP A 784 27.12 17.47 -22.98
CA ASP A 784 26.26 17.90 -21.87
C ASP A 784 25.08 16.92 -21.70
N THR A 785 24.78 16.60 -20.43
CA THR A 785 23.76 15.60 -20.10
C THR A 785 22.34 16.13 -20.27
N LYS A 786 22.10 17.44 -20.08
CA LYS A 786 20.78 18.05 -20.30
C LYS A 786 20.48 18.13 -21.80
N GLU A 787 21.45 18.55 -22.61
CA GLU A 787 21.33 18.60 -24.08
C GLU A 787 21.09 17.19 -24.66
N THR A 788 21.89 16.20 -24.23
CA THR A 788 21.68 14.78 -24.60
C THR A 788 20.27 14.31 -24.28
N ASN A 789 19.78 14.58 -23.06
CA ASN A 789 18.43 14.17 -22.63
C ASN A 789 17.32 14.88 -23.41
N GLN A 790 17.50 16.15 -23.78
CA GLN A 790 16.54 16.90 -24.61
C GLN A 790 16.45 16.31 -26.02
N VAL A 791 17.58 15.99 -26.66
CA VAL A 791 17.61 15.35 -27.98
C VAL A 791 17.00 13.94 -27.91
N VAL A 792 17.35 13.14 -26.91
CA VAL A 792 16.78 11.78 -26.72
C VAL A 792 15.26 11.83 -26.56
N GLN A 793 14.70 12.78 -25.81
CA GLN A 793 13.24 12.94 -25.70
C GLN A 793 12.60 13.44 -27.01
N LYS A 794 13.19 14.44 -27.67
CA LYS A 794 12.76 14.94 -29.00
C LYS A 794 12.66 13.81 -30.02
N VAL A 795 13.66 12.92 -30.08
CA VAL A 795 13.64 11.76 -30.97
C VAL A 795 12.57 10.76 -30.54
N ALA A 796 12.41 10.49 -29.23
CA ALA A 796 11.35 9.61 -28.72
C ALA A 796 9.95 10.07 -29.15
N ASP A 797 9.66 11.36 -29.03
CA ASP A 797 8.35 11.94 -29.35
C ASP A 797 7.99 11.74 -30.83
N ALA A 798 8.95 11.93 -31.74
CA ALA A 798 8.79 11.66 -33.17
C ALA A 798 8.79 10.15 -33.50
N PHE A 799 9.59 9.35 -32.80
CA PHE A 799 9.73 7.92 -32.98
C PHE A 799 8.41 7.18 -32.71
N PHE A 800 7.68 7.56 -31.66
CA PHE A 800 6.36 6.97 -31.35
C PHE A 800 5.16 7.66 -32.01
N ALA A 801 5.35 8.78 -32.71
CA ALA A 801 4.30 9.44 -33.50
C ALA A 801 4.22 8.85 -34.92
N ILE A 802 3.28 7.94 -35.18
CA ILE A 802 3.16 7.20 -36.44
C ILE A 802 1.71 7.13 -36.92
N ASP A 803 1.47 7.36 -38.22
CA ASP A 803 0.13 7.43 -38.85
C ASP A 803 -0.87 8.38 -38.16
N GLY A 804 -0.40 9.38 -37.43
CA GLY A 804 -1.21 10.30 -36.63
C GLY A 804 -1.58 9.79 -35.22
N LEU A 805 -1.14 8.59 -34.85
CA LEU A 805 -1.25 8.02 -33.51
C LEU A 805 -0.05 8.43 -32.65
N THR A 806 -0.28 8.62 -31.35
CA THR A 806 0.78 8.82 -30.34
C THR A 806 1.08 7.52 -29.58
N SER A 807 2.13 7.53 -28.76
CA SER A 807 2.43 6.40 -27.85
C SER A 807 1.27 6.04 -26.91
N TYR A 808 0.42 7.02 -26.53
CA TYR A 808 -0.78 6.78 -25.72
C TYR A 808 -1.86 6.02 -26.50
N ASP A 809 -2.04 6.31 -27.79
CA ASP A 809 -3.02 5.64 -28.64
C ASP A 809 -2.54 4.22 -29.02
N LEU A 810 -1.23 4.06 -29.25
CA LEU A 810 -0.63 2.77 -29.59
C LEU A 810 -0.67 1.77 -28.43
N MET A 811 -0.43 2.22 -27.18
CA MET A 811 -0.40 1.33 -26.00
C MET A 811 -0.96 2.02 -24.73
N PRO A 812 -2.29 2.26 -24.65
CA PRO A 812 -2.92 2.91 -23.49
C PRO A 812 -2.95 2.03 -22.22
N TYR A 813 -2.77 0.71 -22.37
CA TYR A 813 -2.81 -0.27 -21.27
C TYR A 813 -1.54 -1.13 -21.25
N PRO A 814 -0.36 -0.59 -20.91
CA PRO A 814 0.91 -1.34 -20.98
C PRO A 814 1.03 -2.49 -19.96
N HIS A 815 0.12 -2.60 -18.99
CA HIS A 815 -0.01 -3.75 -18.08
C HIS A 815 -1.06 -4.79 -18.55
N ASP A 816 -1.75 -4.54 -19.65
CA ASP A 816 -2.71 -5.44 -20.31
C ASP A 816 -2.56 -5.30 -21.84
N PRO A 817 -1.37 -5.62 -22.40
CA PRO A 817 -0.99 -5.20 -23.74
C PRO A 817 -1.81 -5.89 -24.84
N LEU A 818 -2.43 -7.03 -24.55
CA LEU A 818 -3.25 -7.78 -25.51
C LEU A 818 -4.70 -7.27 -25.62
N ARG A 819 -5.10 -6.29 -24.80
CA ARG A 819 -6.44 -5.71 -24.79
C ARG A 819 -6.75 -4.97 -26.10
N GLU A 820 -7.90 -5.31 -26.70
CA GLU A 820 -8.36 -4.65 -27.92
C GLU A 820 -9.00 -3.27 -27.65
N PRO A 821 -8.84 -2.28 -28.56
CA PRO A 821 -8.08 -2.34 -29.81
C PRO A 821 -6.57 -2.22 -29.60
N ALA A 822 -5.82 -3.25 -29.96
CA ALA A 822 -4.37 -3.35 -29.75
C ALA A 822 -3.60 -2.76 -30.95
N LEU A 823 -3.69 -1.44 -31.14
CA LEU A 823 -3.20 -0.73 -32.35
C LEU A 823 -1.72 -0.96 -32.65
N TRP A 824 -0.89 -1.17 -31.61
CA TRP A 824 0.53 -1.53 -31.75
C TRP A 824 0.79 -2.77 -32.64
N LYS A 825 -0.17 -3.70 -32.76
CA LYS A 825 -0.02 -4.93 -33.58
C LYS A 825 0.31 -4.65 -35.03
N LYS A 826 -0.17 -3.53 -35.59
CA LYS A 826 0.16 -3.10 -36.97
C LYS A 826 1.67 -2.90 -37.16
N TYR A 827 2.38 -2.45 -36.14
CA TYR A 827 3.78 -2.01 -36.19
C TYR A 827 4.75 -3.01 -35.58
N GLU A 828 4.27 -4.18 -35.15
CA GLU A 828 5.08 -5.23 -34.50
C GLU A 828 6.19 -5.79 -35.39
N HIS A 829 6.02 -5.69 -36.71
CA HIS A 829 7.00 -6.10 -37.71
C HIS A 829 8.23 -5.18 -37.81
N LEU A 830 8.21 -3.98 -37.21
CA LEU A 830 9.31 -3.02 -37.26
C LEU A 830 10.36 -3.29 -36.17
N SER A 831 11.64 -3.26 -36.53
CA SER A 831 12.71 -2.99 -35.56
C SER A 831 12.70 -1.50 -35.17
N ALA A 832 13.40 -1.16 -34.10
CA ALA A 832 13.61 0.24 -33.75
C ALA A 832 14.41 0.98 -34.84
N LYS A 833 15.36 0.31 -35.53
CA LYS A 833 16.05 0.91 -36.68
C LYS A 833 15.09 1.21 -37.83
N ASP A 834 14.22 0.27 -38.20
CA ASP A 834 13.26 0.47 -39.30
C ASP A 834 12.38 1.70 -39.03
N ARG A 835 12.03 1.95 -37.76
CA ARG A 835 11.27 3.13 -37.35
C ARG A 835 12.12 4.41 -37.31
N LEU A 836 13.37 4.36 -36.84
CA LEU A 836 14.29 5.50 -36.87
C LEU A 836 14.59 5.96 -38.30
N ASP A 837 14.77 5.02 -39.24
CA ASP A 837 15.06 5.33 -40.65
C ASP A 837 13.90 6.05 -41.35
N GLN A 838 12.66 5.91 -40.86
CA GLN A 838 11.46 6.63 -41.34
C GLN A 838 11.37 8.11 -40.88
N LEU A 839 12.22 8.57 -39.95
CA LEU A 839 12.15 9.93 -39.40
C LEU A 839 12.99 10.93 -40.21
N ASP A 840 12.46 12.11 -40.48
CA ASP A 840 13.24 13.26 -40.99
C ASP A 840 13.92 13.99 -39.82
N ILE A 841 15.00 13.39 -39.33
CA ILE A 841 15.79 13.80 -38.17
C ILE A 841 17.28 13.60 -38.49
N PRO A 842 18.21 14.46 -38.04
CA PRO A 842 19.64 14.27 -38.28
C PRO A 842 20.16 12.94 -37.75
N GLN A 843 20.97 12.21 -38.54
CA GLN A 843 21.40 10.85 -38.22
C GLN A 843 22.07 10.74 -36.85
N PHE A 844 22.88 11.73 -36.45
CA PHE A 844 23.52 11.77 -35.13
C PHE A 844 22.51 11.74 -33.97
N GLU A 845 21.36 12.41 -34.10
CA GLU A 845 20.30 12.36 -33.09
C GLU A 845 19.65 10.97 -33.04
N LYS A 846 19.44 10.34 -34.20
CA LYS A 846 18.92 8.96 -34.30
C LYS A 846 19.89 7.96 -33.65
N ASP A 847 21.18 8.03 -33.98
CA ASP A 847 22.21 7.12 -33.46
C ASP A 847 22.35 7.25 -31.94
N MET A 848 22.26 8.48 -31.40
CA MET A 848 22.30 8.73 -29.95
C MET A 848 21.04 8.22 -29.23
N PHE A 849 19.87 8.27 -29.89
CA PHE A 849 18.66 7.62 -29.38
C PHE A 849 18.78 6.09 -29.44
N ASP A 850 19.30 5.52 -30.54
CA ASP A 850 19.53 4.08 -30.71
C ASP A 850 20.46 3.52 -29.61
N ALA A 851 21.58 4.20 -29.35
CA ALA A 851 22.50 3.86 -28.27
C ALA A 851 21.84 3.94 -26.88
N MET A 852 20.88 4.86 -26.68
CA MET A 852 20.11 4.94 -25.43
C MET A 852 19.11 3.79 -25.28
N ILE A 853 18.31 3.48 -26.31
CA ILE A 853 17.34 2.37 -26.25
C ILE A 853 17.99 0.99 -26.32
N SER A 854 19.24 0.89 -26.81
CA SER A 854 20.04 -0.33 -26.77
C SER A 854 20.23 -0.84 -25.34
N SER A 855 20.19 0.05 -24.34
CA SER A 855 20.17 -0.32 -22.91
C SER A 855 18.98 -1.19 -22.49
N PHE A 856 17.89 -1.24 -23.28
CA PHE A 856 16.70 -2.03 -22.97
C PHE A 856 16.87 -3.53 -23.26
N GLY A 857 17.86 -3.91 -24.07
CA GLY A 857 18.09 -5.30 -24.47
C GLY A 857 19.54 -5.70 -24.76
N SER A 858 20.51 -4.81 -24.53
CA SER A 858 21.92 -4.99 -24.89
C SER A 858 22.12 -5.37 -26.37
N VAL A 859 21.30 -4.82 -27.26
CA VAL A 859 21.33 -5.06 -28.71
C VAL A 859 21.04 -3.74 -29.45
N PRO A 860 21.63 -3.51 -30.64
CA PRO A 860 21.31 -2.32 -31.45
C PRO A 860 19.83 -2.29 -31.83
N GLY A 861 19.31 -1.11 -32.16
CA GLY A 861 17.92 -0.93 -32.57
C GLY A 861 17.50 -1.72 -33.82
N SER A 862 18.45 -2.23 -34.60
CA SER A 862 18.17 -3.15 -35.73
C SER A 862 17.74 -4.56 -35.29
N GLN A 863 17.99 -4.95 -34.04
CA GLN A 863 17.54 -6.22 -33.47
C GLN A 863 16.40 -6.03 -32.47
N CYS A 864 16.32 -4.88 -31.79
CA CYS A 864 15.26 -4.57 -30.83
C CYS A 864 13.92 -4.29 -31.55
N GLY A 865 12.82 -4.94 -31.14
CA GLY A 865 11.50 -4.72 -31.73
C GLY A 865 10.86 -3.39 -31.30
N PHE A 866 10.32 -2.61 -32.23
CA PHE A 866 9.68 -1.30 -31.97
C PHE A 866 8.66 -1.36 -30.83
N VAL A 867 7.82 -2.41 -30.80
CA VAL A 867 6.77 -2.60 -29.79
C VAL A 867 7.32 -2.88 -28.39
N GLU A 868 8.52 -3.47 -28.27
CA GLU A 868 9.15 -3.70 -26.95
C GLU A 868 9.74 -2.39 -26.41
N VAL A 869 10.31 -1.53 -27.27
CA VAL A 869 10.73 -0.17 -26.91
C VAL A 869 9.53 0.71 -26.51
N LEU A 870 8.42 0.61 -27.27
CA LEU A 870 7.15 1.27 -26.94
C LEU A 870 6.60 0.82 -25.58
N ARG A 871 6.66 -0.48 -25.27
CA ARG A 871 6.23 -1.02 -23.97
C ARG A 871 7.04 -0.40 -22.83
N TRP A 872 8.37 -0.36 -22.94
CA TRP A 872 9.22 0.29 -21.94
C TRP A 872 8.88 1.78 -21.79
N TYR A 873 8.71 2.51 -22.90
CA TYR A 873 8.36 3.93 -22.88
C TYR A 873 6.99 4.23 -22.23
N ALA A 874 5.97 3.44 -22.55
CA ALA A 874 4.64 3.55 -21.93
C ALA A 874 4.69 3.21 -20.42
N LEU A 875 5.42 2.16 -20.02
CA LEU A 875 5.67 1.83 -18.61
C LEU A 875 6.51 2.89 -17.88
N GLY A 876 7.34 3.65 -18.62
CA GLY A 876 8.02 4.86 -18.15
C GLY A 876 7.09 6.06 -17.92
N GLY A 877 5.82 5.99 -18.33
CA GLY A 877 4.91 7.12 -18.31
C GLY A 877 5.06 8.04 -19.53
N HIS A 878 5.41 7.47 -20.69
CA HIS A 878 5.54 8.16 -21.98
C HIS A 878 6.63 9.26 -21.97
N SER A 879 7.76 8.99 -21.31
CA SER A 879 8.98 9.81 -21.35
C SER A 879 10.20 8.94 -21.08
N MET A 880 11.31 9.21 -21.80
CA MET A 880 12.59 8.52 -21.58
C MET A 880 13.15 8.77 -20.18
N ALA A 881 12.95 9.97 -19.61
CA ALA A 881 13.33 10.28 -18.24
C ALA A 881 12.57 9.40 -17.22
N GLY A 882 11.28 9.16 -17.46
CA GLY A 882 10.44 8.29 -16.63
C GLY A 882 10.76 6.80 -16.78
N VAL A 883 11.29 6.36 -17.93
CA VAL A 883 11.89 5.02 -18.07
C VAL A 883 13.09 4.89 -17.12
N PHE A 884 14.06 5.80 -17.20
CA PHE A 884 15.28 5.72 -16.37
C PHE A 884 15.01 5.95 -14.87
N GLU A 885 14.02 6.78 -14.51
CA GLU A 885 13.54 6.90 -13.11
C GLU A 885 13.16 5.54 -12.52
N ARG A 886 12.45 4.73 -13.30
CA ARG A 886 11.88 3.44 -12.86
C ARG A 886 12.86 2.27 -13.03
N ALA A 887 13.70 2.31 -14.06
CA ALA A 887 14.57 1.22 -14.48
C ALA A 887 16.08 1.40 -14.18
N GLY A 888 16.55 2.60 -13.83
CA GLY A 888 17.99 2.92 -13.75
C GLY A 888 18.48 3.82 -12.60
N LEU A 889 17.60 4.41 -11.78
CA LEU A 889 18.02 5.31 -10.68
C LEU A 889 18.24 4.61 -9.34
N CYS A 890 17.20 3.94 -8.81
CA CYS A 890 17.16 3.50 -7.42
C CYS A 890 17.41 2.00 -7.28
N LYS A 891 18.16 1.61 -6.25
CA LYS A 891 18.48 0.21 -5.91
C LYS A 891 18.45 -0.03 -4.40
N LEU A 892 18.33 -1.29 -4.02
CA LEU A 892 18.46 -1.71 -2.62
C LEU A 892 19.91 -1.58 -2.13
N GLY A 893 20.09 -1.60 -0.83
CA GLY A 893 21.39 -1.66 -0.16
C GLY A 893 21.23 -2.18 1.25
N ASN A 894 22.32 -2.66 1.85
CA ASN A 894 22.32 -3.52 3.04
C ASN A 894 21.78 -4.93 2.71
N GLY A 895 22.51 -5.63 1.85
CA GLY A 895 22.23 -6.98 1.33
C GLY A 895 21.55 -7.00 -0.04
N GLY A 896 21.44 -5.86 -0.72
CA GLY A 896 20.90 -5.73 -2.08
C GLY A 896 19.59 -6.47 -2.33
N MET A 897 19.39 -6.95 -3.56
CA MET A 897 18.28 -7.80 -3.96
C MET A 897 18.25 -9.16 -3.26
N THR A 898 19.40 -9.66 -2.81
CA THR A 898 19.47 -10.89 -1.99
C THR A 898 18.65 -10.74 -0.71
N SER A 899 18.72 -9.58 -0.04
CA SER A 899 17.92 -9.31 1.15
C SER A 899 16.40 -9.32 0.90
N LEU A 900 15.96 -8.95 -0.31
CA LEU A 900 14.55 -9.04 -0.71
C LEU A 900 14.12 -10.48 -0.96
N ALA A 901 14.94 -11.27 -1.66
CA ALA A 901 14.70 -12.70 -1.89
C ALA A 901 14.61 -13.47 -0.56
N LEU A 902 15.51 -13.19 0.39
CA LEU A 902 15.49 -13.74 1.75
C LEU A 902 14.26 -13.29 2.54
N ALA A 903 13.81 -12.05 2.38
CA ALA A 903 12.60 -11.55 3.04
C ALA A 903 11.34 -12.29 2.57
N ILE A 904 11.19 -12.56 1.28
CA ILE A 904 10.10 -13.39 0.72
C ILE A 904 10.21 -14.83 1.23
N LEU A 905 11.40 -15.42 1.15
CA LEU A 905 11.64 -16.80 1.60
C LEU A 905 11.33 -16.99 3.09
N SER A 906 11.51 -15.96 3.93
CA SER A 906 11.19 -16.02 5.36
C SER A 906 9.70 -16.20 5.69
N GLU A 907 8.81 -15.97 4.72
CA GLU A 907 7.36 -16.22 4.84
C GLU A 907 6.93 -17.60 4.32
N TYR A 908 7.77 -18.28 3.52
CA TYR A 908 7.52 -19.64 3.01
C TYR A 908 7.57 -20.70 4.12
N ARG A 909 6.78 -21.77 3.97
CA ARG A 909 6.61 -22.85 4.97
C ARG A 909 6.78 -24.27 4.43
N GLY A 910 6.98 -24.44 3.12
CA GLY A 910 7.23 -25.73 2.48
C GLY A 910 8.71 -26.11 2.48
N HIS A 911 9.06 -27.11 1.66
CA HIS A 911 10.41 -27.65 1.57
C HIS A 911 11.25 -26.97 0.48
N LEU A 912 12.58 -27.10 0.61
CA LEU A 912 13.60 -26.51 -0.26
C LEU A 912 14.60 -27.59 -0.72
N LEU A 913 14.85 -27.70 -2.02
CA LEU A 913 15.81 -28.62 -2.61
C LEU A 913 16.70 -27.91 -3.63
N PHE A 914 17.96 -27.70 -3.29
CA PHE A 914 18.96 -27.04 -4.14
C PHE A 914 19.82 -28.05 -4.92
N ASN A 915 20.72 -27.56 -5.79
CA ASN A 915 21.66 -28.36 -6.59
C ASN A 915 20.97 -29.46 -7.45
N THR A 916 19.70 -29.27 -7.81
CA THR A 916 18.83 -30.27 -8.44
C THR A 916 18.32 -29.73 -9.78
N VAL A 917 19.16 -29.88 -10.82
CA VAL A 917 18.82 -29.48 -12.19
C VAL A 917 17.78 -30.44 -12.79
N VAL A 918 16.64 -29.90 -13.22
CA VAL A 918 15.56 -30.66 -13.87
C VAL A 918 15.97 -31.09 -15.28
N GLU A 919 15.48 -32.24 -15.72
CA GLU A 919 15.73 -32.81 -17.05
C GLU A 919 14.42 -33.14 -17.78
N LYS A 920 13.43 -33.68 -17.06
CA LYS A 920 12.20 -34.20 -17.67
C LYS A 920 10.99 -33.96 -16.77
N ILE A 921 9.86 -33.64 -17.41
CA ILE A 921 8.56 -33.45 -16.76
C ILE A 921 7.53 -34.33 -17.49
N ASP A 922 7.16 -35.44 -16.87
CA ASP A 922 6.03 -36.27 -17.29
C ASP A 922 4.76 -35.84 -16.56
N GLN A 923 3.62 -35.82 -17.24
CA GLN A 923 2.32 -35.65 -16.59
C GLN A 923 1.30 -36.72 -17.00
N LYS A 924 0.38 -37.01 -16.09
CA LYS A 924 -0.69 -38.01 -16.22
C LYS A 924 -2.02 -37.39 -15.76
N SER A 925 -3.11 -38.11 -15.98
CA SER A 925 -4.45 -37.70 -15.53
C SER A 925 -4.52 -37.38 -14.04
N ASN A 926 -3.69 -38.00 -13.20
CA ASN A 926 -3.71 -37.89 -11.73
C ASN A 926 -2.48 -37.21 -11.09
N GLY A 927 -1.63 -36.53 -11.86
CA GLY A 927 -0.49 -35.79 -11.32
C GLY A 927 0.67 -35.57 -12.29
N VAL A 928 1.78 -35.08 -11.74
CA VAL A 928 3.02 -34.75 -12.45
C VAL A 928 4.23 -35.44 -11.79
N THR A 929 5.21 -35.83 -12.60
CA THR A 929 6.49 -36.37 -12.15
C THR A 929 7.62 -35.52 -12.73
N LEU A 930 8.36 -34.86 -11.85
CA LEU A 930 9.64 -34.23 -12.17
C LEU A 930 10.75 -35.29 -12.09
N THR A 931 11.66 -35.29 -13.07
CA THR A 931 12.92 -36.04 -13.03
C THR A 931 14.09 -35.07 -13.22
N ALA A 932 15.09 -35.17 -12.33
CA ALA A 932 16.31 -34.37 -12.36
C ALA A 932 17.48 -35.14 -12.99
N LYS A 933 18.49 -34.42 -13.49
CA LYS A 933 19.69 -34.98 -14.17
C LYS A 933 20.51 -35.97 -13.31
N ASN A 934 20.27 -36.01 -11.99
CA ASN A 934 20.86 -36.97 -11.05
C ASN A 934 19.98 -38.23 -10.82
N GLY A 935 18.94 -38.42 -11.62
CA GLY A 935 17.99 -39.54 -11.51
C GLY A 935 16.91 -39.37 -10.42
N ARG A 936 16.95 -38.32 -9.59
CA ARG A 936 15.92 -38.07 -8.56
C ARG A 936 14.57 -37.81 -9.23
N ARG A 937 13.53 -38.50 -8.76
CA ARG A 937 12.14 -38.32 -9.17
C ARG A 937 11.31 -37.77 -8.02
N ILE A 938 10.40 -36.85 -8.32
CA ILE A 938 9.49 -36.20 -7.36
C ILE A 938 8.08 -36.16 -7.95
N GLU A 939 7.06 -36.52 -7.17
CA GLU A 939 5.65 -36.44 -7.60
C GLU A 939 4.89 -35.26 -6.97
N ALA A 940 3.95 -34.68 -7.73
CA ALA A 940 2.99 -33.70 -7.24
C ALA A 940 1.63 -33.81 -7.96
N LYS A 941 0.62 -33.05 -7.51
CA LYS A 941 -0.66 -32.89 -8.26
C LYS A 941 -0.50 -31.87 -9.40
N TYR A 942 0.24 -30.80 -9.14
CA TYR A 942 0.52 -29.70 -10.07
C TYR A 942 1.97 -29.24 -9.97
N LEU A 943 2.46 -28.57 -11.02
CA LEU A 943 3.80 -28.00 -11.05
C LEU A 943 3.77 -26.58 -11.62
N ILE A 944 4.55 -25.68 -11.02
CA ILE A 944 4.85 -24.36 -11.58
C ILE A 944 6.30 -24.37 -12.08
N SER A 945 6.48 -24.12 -13.38
CA SER A 945 7.80 -23.91 -13.98
C SER A 945 8.11 -22.42 -14.01
N THR A 946 9.19 -22.00 -13.35
CA THR A 946 9.79 -20.66 -13.51
C THR A 946 11.15 -20.70 -14.17
N ILE A 947 11.34 -21.68 -15.06
CA ILE A 947 12.52 -21.83 -15.91
C ILE A 947 12.51 -20.70 -16.96
N PRO A 948 13.64 -19.97 -17.19
CA PRO A 948 13.72 -18.92 -18.20
C PRO A 948 13.40 -19.41 -19.61
N LEU A 949 12.88 -18.53 -20.47
CA LEU A 949 12.48 -18.86 -21.85
C LEU A 949 13.58 -19.61 -22.62
N ASN A 950 14.82 -19.13 -22.53
CA ASN A 950 15.98 -19.68 -23.26
C ASN A 950 16.47 -21.04 -22.71
N CYS A 951 15.98 -21.49 -21.55
CA CYS A 951 16.29 -22.77 -20.91
C CYS A 951 15.14 -23.80 -21.02
N LEU A 952 13.96 -23.41 -21.52
CA LEU A 952 12.81 -24.33 -21.65
C LEU A 952 13.04 -25.44 -22.69
N SER A 953 13.99 -25.25 -23.61
CA SER A 953 14.41 -26.23 -24.62
C SER A 953 15.22 -27.40 -24.04
N ASP A 954 15.82 -27.23 -22.85
CA ASP A 954 16.63 -28.25 -22.19
C ASP A 954 15.79 -29.29 -21.42
N ILE A 955 14.47 -29.11 -21.35
CA ILE A 955 13.56 -29.91 -20.55
C ILE A 955 12.67 -30.77 -21.45
N ALA A 956 12.73 -32.09 -21.28
CA ALA A 956 11.84 -33.02 -21.97
C ALA A 956 10.43 -32.97 -21.35
N PHE A 957 9.46 -32.38 -22.05
CA PHE A 957 8.04 -32.39 -21.64
C PHE A 957 7.29 -33.58 -22.25
N ASN A 958 6.48 -34.28 -21.45
CA ASN A 958 5.62 -35.37 -21.89
C ASN A 958 4.19 -35.21 -21.30
N PRO A 959 3.15 -34.95 -22.11
CA PRO A 959 3.19 -34.74 -23.56
C PRO A 959 3.98 -33.46 -23.92
N PRO A 960 4.54 -33.37 -25.14
CA PRO A 960 5.32 -32.22 -25.59
C PRO A 960 4.51 -30.93 -25.49
N LEU A 961 5.20 -29.79 -25.34
CA LEU A 961 4.60 -28.46 -25.35
C LEU A 961 3.82 -28.23 -26.67
N SER A 962 2.86 -27.30 -26.67
CA SER A 962 2.14 -26.93 -27.90
C SER A 962 3.13 -26.50 -29.01
N PRO A 963 2.80 -26.69 -30.30
CA PRO A 963 3.68 -26.28 -31.40
C PRO A 963 4.04 -24.79 -31.35
N LEU A 964 3.11 -23.94 -30.90
CA LEU A 964 3.30 -22.50 -30.76
C LEU A 964 4.22 -22.14 -29.58
N ARG A 965 4.18 -22.89 -28.47
CA ARG A 965 5.16 -22.72 -27.38
C ARG A 965 6.53 -23.27 -27.76
N GLN A 966 6.60 -24.38 -28.52
CA GLN A 966 7.86 -24.88 -29.08
C GLN A 966 8.52 -23.87 -30.03
N GLU A 967 7.73 -23.18 -30.86
CA GLU A 967 8.20 -22.10 -31.74
C GLU A 967 8.84 -20.96 -30.94
N ALA A 968 8.15 -20.45 -29.92
CA ALA A 968 8.65 -19.41 -29.01
C ALA A 968 9.90 -19.84 -28.23
N VAL A 969 9.93 -21.07 -27.71
CA VAL A 969 11.09 -21.63 -26.98
C VAL A 969 12.29 -21.85 -27.90
N LYS A 970 12.08 -22.17 -29.18
CA LYS A 970 13.15 -22.27 -30.18
C LYS A 970 13.69 -20.91 -30.61
N ALA A 971 12.85 -19.88 -30.64
CA ALA A 971 13.26 -18.50 -30.97
C ALA A 971 14.01 -17.83 -29.81
N GLY A 972 13.53 -18.00 -28.57
CA GLY A 972 14.11 -17.39 -27.38
C GLY A 972 13.93 -15.87 -27.29
N HIS A 973 14.59 -15.26 -26.31
CA HIS A 973 14.76 -13.81 -26.20
C HIS A 973 16.19 -13.40 -26.61
N ILE A 974 16.31 -12.25 -27.28
CA ILE A 974 17.55 -11.85 -27.97
C ILE A 974 18.64 -11.26 -27.06
N ASN A 975 18.30 -10.88 -25.82
CA ASN A 975 19.26 -10.25 -24.91
C ASN A 975 20.28 -11.26 -24.35
N GLN A 976 21.53 -11.12 -24.81
CA GLN A 976 22.70 -11.85 -24.35
C GLN A 976 23.82 -10.89 -23.88
N GLY A 977 23.48 -9.69 -23.40
CA GLY A 977 24.48 -8.70 -22.97
C GLY A 977 25.26 -9.11 -21.73
N ALA A 978 26.56 -8.79 -21.70
CA ALA A 978 27.39 -8.89 -20.50
C ALA A 978 27.07 -7.76 -19.49
N LYS A 979 27.28 -7.99 -18.20
CA LYS A 979 27.24 -6.96 -17.15
C LYS A 979 28.47 -7.07 -16.25
N ILE A 980 29.29 -6.02 -16.23
CA ILE A 980 30.58 -6.02 -15.54
C ILE A 980 30.66 -4.82 -14.59
N HIS A 981 30.91 -5.08 -13.31
CA HIS A 981 31.27 -4.05 -12.33
C HIS A 981 32.78 -3.84 -12.36
N PHE A 982 33.25 -2.60 -12.32
CA PHE A 982 34.67 -2.27 -12.23
C PHE A 982 34.95 -1.49 -10.95
N LYS A 983 36.15 -1.69 -10.36
CA LYS A 983 36.75 -0.78 -9.39
C LYS A 983 37.86 0.01 -10.07
N LEU A 984 37.67 1.32 -10.20
CA LEU A 984 38.70 2.26 -10.61
C LEU A 984 39.42 2.78 -9.37
N LYS A 985 40.74 2.97 -9.46
CA LYS A 985 41.59 3.51 -8.41
C LYS A 985 41.29 4.96 -8.07
N GLN A 986 41.04 5.77 -9.10
CA GLN A 986 40.73 7.18 -8.91
C GLN A 986 39.29 7.39 -8.40
N THR A 987 39.06 8.51 -7.72
CA THR A 987 37.73 8.96 -7.32
C THR A 987 37.19 9.94 -8.38
N GLU A 988 36.10 9.58 -9.04
CA GLU A 988 35.49 10.31 -10.15
C GLU A 988 34.19 11.03 -9.72
N PRO A 989 33.73 12.04 -10.46
CA PRO A 989 32.35 12.53 -10.37
C PRO A 989 31.33 11.51 -10.94
N GLY A 990 30.04 11.81 -10.80
CA GLY A 990 28.99 11.12 -11.56
C GLY A 990 29.24 11.26 -13.07
N TRP A 991 29.20 10.15 -13.82
CA TRP A 991 29.28 10.13 -15.28
C TRP A 991 28.46 8.99 -15.86
N PHE A 992 27.89 9.22 -17.05
CA PHE A 992 27.24 8.22 -17.89
C PHE A 992 28.00 8.09 -19.21
N ALA A 993 27.93 6.95 -19.88
CA ALA A 993 28.59 6.67 -21.14
C ALA A 993 27.73 5.74 -22.01
N MET A 994 27.68 5.99 -23.32
CA MET A 994 27.00 5.17 -24.32
C MET A 994 27.88 4.97 -25.54
N ALA A 995 27.69 3.88 -26.28
CA ALA A 995 28.33 3.67 -27.56
C ALA A 995 27.37 3.10 -28.62
N SER A 996 27.54 3.55 -29.86
CA SER A 996 26.75 3.09 -31.00
C SER A 996 26.92 1.59 -31.26
N GLY A 997 25.80 0.86 -31.32
CA GLY A 997 25.77 -0.56 -31.73
C GLY A 997 25.99 -0.78 -33.23
N TYR A 998 26.28 0.29 -33.98
CA TYR A 998 26.73 0.26 -35.38
C TYR A 998 28.23 0.56 -35.53
N GLY A 999 28.97 0.65 -34.42
CA GLY A 999 30.43 0.80 -34.39
C GLY A 999 31.16 -0.46 -33.89
N ASN A 1000 32.46 -0.32 -33.68
CA ASN A 1000 33.32 -1.41 -33.18
C ASN A 1000 33.23 -1.65 -31.66
N SER A 1001 32.41 -0.89 -30.93
CA SER A 1001 32.34 -0.96 -29.46
C SER A 1001 31.69 -2.27 -28.99
N PRO A 1002 32.37 -3.09 -28.16
CA PRO A 1002 31.72 -4.23 -27.51
C PRO A 1002 30.81 -3.80 -26.34
N TRP A 1003 30.87 -2.53 -25.95
CA TRP A 1003 30.08 -1.91 -24.87
C TRP A 1003 28.87 -1.18 -25.44
N CYS A 1004 27.73 -1.30 -24.75
CA CYS A 1004 26.51 -0.55 -25.04
C CYS A 1004 26.41 0.72 -24.19
N PHE A 1005 26.49 0.59 -22.86
CA PHE A 1005 26.48 1.73 -21.93
C PHE A 1005 27.24 1.42 -20.63
N ALA A 1006 27.65 2.47 -19.91
CA ALA A 1006 28.32 2.36 -18.62
C ALA A 1006 28.13 3.63 -17.77
N PHE A 1007 28.31 3.55 -16.45
CA PHE A 1007 28.20 4.72 -15.55
C PHE A 1007 28.95 4.52 -14.23
N SER A 1008 29.35 5.61 -13.57
CA SER A 1008 29.81 5.54 -12.18
C SER A 1008 28.65 5.28 -11.21
N ASP A 1009 28.87 4.43 -10.22
CA ASP A 1009 27.83 3.95 -9.32
C ASP A 1009 27.97 4.55 -7.91
N HIS A 1010 29.15 4.44 -7.29
CA HIS A 1010 29.50 5.09 -6.04
C HIS A 1010 31.02 5.07 -5.78
N ASN A 1011 31.51 5.91 -4.86
CA ASN A 1011 32.95 6.05 -4.56
C ASN A 1011 33.38 5.29 -3.28
N GLY A 1012 32.72 4.17 -3.04
CA GLY A 1012 32.81 3.35 -1.82
C GLY A 1012 31.83 3.79 -0.71
N ASN A 1013 31.49 2.87 0.18
CA ASN A 1013 30.58 3.08 1.32
C ASN A 1013 31.32 3.35 2.65
N THR A 1014 32.66 3.43 2.66
CA THR A 1014 33.45 3.78 3.85
C THR A 1014 33.65 5.30 3.98
N ASN A 1015 33.96 5.79 5.19
CA ASN A 1015 34.25 7.22 5.44
C ASN A 1015 35.58 7.74 4.82
N LYS A 1016 36.13 7.01 3.84
CA LYS A 1016 37.24 7.41 2.97
C LYS A 1016 36.86 6.99 1.55
N ASN A 1017 36.91 7.91 0.59
CA ASN A 1017 36.75 7.58 -0.83
C ASN A 1017 37.81 6.54 -1.21
N ASN A 1018 37.39 5.41 -1.79
CA ASN A 1018 38.24 4.24 -2.02
C ASN A 1018 38.33 3.86 -3.51
N GLY A 1019 38.41 4.89 -4.35
CA GLY A 1019 38.24 4.76 -5.79
C GLY A 1019 36.77 4.89 -6.22
N THR A 1020 36.50 4.58 -7.49
CA THR A 1020 35.17 4.66 -8.11
C THR A 1020 34.72 3.26 -8.48
N TYR A 1021 33.56 2.84 -7.99
CA TYR A 1021 32.87 1.67 -8.53
C TYR A 1021 31.96 2.13 -9.66
N CYS A 1022 32.05 1.47 -10.82
CA CYS A 1022 31.24 1.73 -12.00
C CYS A 1022 30.70 0.42 -12.60
N ILE A 1023 29.66 0.50 -13.41
CA ILE A 1023 29.02 -0.65 -14.04
C ILE A 1023 28.99 -0.41 -15.55
N GLY A 1024 29.43 -1.40 -16.33
CA GLY A 1024 29.37 -1.43 -17.79
C GLY A 1024 28.53 -2.60 -18.30
N PHE A 1025 27.88 -2.39 -19.44
CA PHE A 1025 27.01 -3.37 -20.10
C PHE A 1025 27.48 -3.59 -21.53
N GLY A 1026 27.69 -4.85 -21.91
CA GLY A 1026 28.10 -5.27 -23.24
C GLY A 1026 26.94 -5.37 -24.22
N TYR A 1027 27.24 -5.29 -25.52
CA TYR A 1027 26.33 -5.77 -26.56
C TYR A 1027 26.28 -7.31 -26.59
N GLY A 1028 25.15 -7.89 -27.00
CA GLY A 1028 24.97 -9.33 -27.13
C GLY A 1028 25.99 -9.97 -28.07
N GLY A 1029 26.57 -11.10 -27.66
CA GLY A 1029 27.67 -11.76 -28.37
C GLY A 1029 29.06 -11.17 -28.09
N HIS A 1030 29.18 -10.03 -27.40
CA HIS A 1030 30.45 -9.44 -26.98
C HIS A 1030 30.74 -9.69 -25.49
N LEU A 1031 32.03 -9.62 -25.11
CA LEU A 1031 32.52 -9.79 -23.74
C LEU A 1031 32.10 -11.13 -23.09
N ALA A 1032 31.92 -12.17 -23.92
CA ALA A 1032 31.33 -13.45 -23.55
C ALA A 1032 32.19 -14.32 -22.62
N ASP A 1033 33.53 -14.22 -22.67
CA ASP A 1033 34.40 -14.93 -21.73
C ASP A 1033 34.79 -14.01 -20.55
N PRO A 1034 34.28 -14.26 -19.33
CA PRO A 1034 34.66 -13.50 -18.13
C PRO A 1034 36.13 -13.67 -17.71
N ARG A 1035 36.91 -14.52 -18.41
CA ARG A 1035 38.34 -14.73 -18.19
C ARG A 1035 39.22 -13.84 -19.07
N ALA A 1036 38.66 -13.21 -20.11
CA ALA A 1036 39.38 -12.36 -21.06
C ALA A 1036 39.75 -10.98 -20.48
N SER A 1037 40.47 -10.96 -19.34
CA SER A 1037 40.72 -9.74 -18.56
C SER A 1037 41.47 -8.65 -19.32
N GLY A 1038 42.37 -9.04 -20.24
CA GLY A 1038 43.07 -8.09 -21.11
C GLY A 1038 42.10 -7.31 -21.98
N ASP A 1039 41.25 -8.02 -22.72
CA ASP A 1039 40.34 -7.45 -23.71
C ASP A 1039 39.17 -6.69 -23.06
N ILE A 1040 38.66 -7.19 -21.93
CA ILE A 1040 37.65 -6.50 -21.11
C ILE A 1040 38.18 -5.14 -20.64
N ILE A 1041 39.41 -5.09 -20.10
CA ILE A 1041 40.00 -3.86 -19.56
C ILE A 1041 40.45 -2.92 -20.69
N ALA A 1042 41.04 -3.46 -21.77
CA ALA A 1042 41.48 -2.67 -22.92
C ALA A 1042 40.29 -2.00 -23.62
N SER A 1043 39.24 -2.75 -23.95
CA SER A 1043 38.03 -2.21 -24.59
C SER A 1043 37.26 -1.24 -23.69
N PHE A 1044 37.22 -1.48 -22.36
CA PHE A 1044 36.63 -0.53 -21.43
C PHE A 1044 37.38 0.82 -21.42
N LYS A 1045 38.71 0.81 -21.51
CA LYS A 1045 39.48 2.03 -21.68
C LYS A 1045 39.19 2.67 -23.04
N GLU A 1046 39.33 1.92 -24.13
CA GLU A 1046 39.20 2.42 -25.51
C GLU A 1046 37.82 3.05 -25.82
N TYR A 1047 36.73 2.37 -25.44
CA TYR A 1047 35.37 2.74 -25.85
C TYR A 1047 34.54 3.47 -24.78
N ILE A 1048 34.95 3.44 -23.49
CA ILE A 1048 34.16 4.01 -22.37
C ILE A 1048 34.94 5.04 -21.55
N LYS A 1049 36.14 4.71 -21.05
CA LYS A 1049 36.90 5.59 -20.12
C LYS A 1049 38.42 5.46 -20.31
N PRO A 1050 39.03 6.20 -21.26
CA PRO A 1050 40.45 6.03 -21.64
C PRO A 1050 41.46 6.22 -20.50
N ASP A 1051 41.08 7.02 -19.50
CA ASP A 1051 41.84 7.36 -18.30
C ASP A 1051 41.52 6.47 -17.08
N ALA A 1052 40.79 5.36 -17.24
CA ALA A 1052 40.48 4.42 -16.16
C ALA A 1052 41.73 3.64 -15.69
N ASP A 1053 42.07 3.70 -14.39
CA ASP A 1053 43.03 2.78 -13.76
C ASP A 1053 42.25 1.69 -13.00
N VAL A 1054 42.11 0.50 -13.60
CA VAL A 1054 41.23 -0.59 -13.13
C VAL A 1054 41.97 -1.48 -12.13
N GLU A 1055 41.54 -1.48 -10.87
CA GLU A 1055 42.11 -2.32 -9.80
C GLU A 1055 41.41 -3.69 -9.68
N ALA A 1056 40.16 -3.79 -10.12
CA ALA A 1056 39.39 -5.03 -10.12
C ALA A 1056 38.20 -4.94 -11.09
N TYR A 1057 37.68 -6.09 -11.51
CA TYR A 1057 36.33 -6.18 -12.08
C TYR A 1057 35.60 -7.43 -11.62
N LEU A 1058 34.27 -7.42 -11.68
CA LEU A 1058 33.39 -8.51 -11.26
C LEU A 1058 32.28 -8.70 -12.29
N THR A 1059 31.95 -9.96 -12.59
CA THR A 1059 30.94 -10.30 -13.60
C THR A 1059 30.28 -11.64 -13.27
N HIS A 1060 29.09 -11.86 -13.83
CA HIS A 1060 28.48 -13.18 -13.93
C HIS A 1060 28.16 -13.43 -15.40
N ASP A 1061 28.64 -14.55 -15.93
CA ASP A 1061 28.43 -14.95 -17.32
C ASP A 1061 27.00 -15.47 -17.51
N TRP A 1062 26.04 -14.56 -17.64
CA TRP A 1062 24.64 -14.91 -17.91
C TRP A 1062 24.43 -15.49 -19.32
N MET A 1063 25.37 -15.32 -20.24
CA MET A 1063 25.27 -15.80 -21.61
C MET A 1063 25.44 -17.32 -21.67
N ASN A 1064 26.50 -17.84 -21.04
CA ASN A 1064 26.85 -19.27 -21.05
C ASN A 1064 26.38 -20.02 -19.79
N ASP A 1065 25.67 -19.36 -18.87
CA ASP A 1065 24.98 -19.97 -17.74
C ASP A 1065 23.82 -20.85 -18.22
N ASP A 1066 23.98 -22.18 -18.11
CA ASP A 1066 22.99 -23.21 -18.49
C ASP A 1066 21.59 -22.97 -17.90
N LEU A 1067 21.49 -22.27 -16.76
CA LEU A 1067 20.26 -21.98 -16.03
C LEU A 1067 19.80 -20.52 -16.20
N ALA A 1068 20.27 -19.82 -17.24
CA ALA A 1068 19.81 -18.50 -17.67
C ALA A 1068 19.81 -18.29 -19.19
N LYS A 1069 20.92 -18.63 -19.87
CA LYS A 1069 21.12 -18.52 -21.34
C LYS A 1069 20.75 -17.14 -21.92
N GLY A 1070 21.12 -16.08 -21.19
CA GLY A 1070 20.78 -14.68 -21.44
C GLY A 1070 20.47 -13.93 -20.13
N THR A 1071 20.34 -12.59 -20.21
CA THR A 1071 20.06 -11.76 -19.03
C THR A 1071 18.54 -11.57 -18.83
N TRP A 1072 18.00 -10.37 -19.05
CA TRP A 1072 16.55 -10.11 -18.98
C TRP A 1072 15.93 -10.18 -20.37
N SER A 1073 14.70 -10.71 -20.47
CA SER A 1073 14.02 -10.81 -21.77
C SER A 1073 13.84 -9.45 -22.44
N CYS A 1074 14.34 -9.35 -23.67
CA CYS A 1074 13.98 -8.37 -24.68
C CYS A 1074 13.61 -9.15 -25.95
N TRP A 1075 12.64 -8.65 -26.71
CA TRP A 1075 12.08 -9.31 -27.89
C TRP A 1075 12.37 -8.52 -29.17
N GLY A 1076 12.63 -9.25 -30.25
CA GLY A 1076 12.93 -8.68 -31.56
C GLY A 1076 11.69 -8.29 -32.37
N PRO A 1077 11.87 -7.76 -33.58
CA PRO A 1077 10.78 -7.46 -34.50
C PRO A 1077 10.08 -8.71 -35.03
N GLY A 1078 8.83 -8.56 -35.46
CA GLY A 1078 7.97 -9.61 -35.98
C GLY A 1078 6.75 -9.88 -35.09
N PRO A 1079 5.82 -10.75 -35.50
CA PRO A 1079 4.66 -11.12 -34.70
C PRO A 1079 5.09 -12.02 -33.54
N VAL A 1080 5.55 -11.42 -32.44
CA VAL A 1080 6.21 -12.08 -31.30
C VAL A 1080 5.35 -11.96 -30.04
N MET A 1081 4.98 -10.75 -29.65
CA MET A 1081 4.08 -10.49 -28.53
C MET A 1081 2.63 -10.85 -28.87
N SER A 1082 2.13 -10.48 -30.06
CA SER A 1082 0.75 -10.81 -30.48
C SER A 1082 0.53 -12.32 -30.65
N ARG A 1083 1.62 -13.06 -30.93
CA ARG A 1083 1.61 -14.48 -31.29
C ARG A 1083 1.94 -15.40 -30.11
N TRP A 1084 2.99 -15.10 -29.34
CA TRP A 1084 3.51 -16.03 -28.32
C TRP A 1084 3.13 -15.66 -26.88
N LEU A 1085 2.88 -14.40 -26.54
CA LEU A 1085 2.69 -13.96 -25.14
C LEU A 1085 1.58 -14.75 -24.42
N LYS A 1086 0.40 -14.85 -25.04
CA LYS A 1086 -0.74 -15.60 -24.48
C LYS A 1086 -0.43 -17.09 -24.34
N GLU A 1087 0.31 -17.67 -25.28
CA GLU A 1087 0.67 -19.10 -25.24
C GLU A 1087 1.71 -19.39 -24.14
N LEU A 1088 2.71 -18.52 -23.97
CA LEU A 1088 3.70 -18.63 -22.90
C LEU A 1088 3.06 -18.52 -21.50
N GLN A 1089 1.99 -17.74 -21.37
CA GLN A 1089 1.18 -17.61 -20.15
C GLN A 1089 0.19 -18.77 -19.92
N THR A 1090 -0.19 -19.51 -20.97
CA THR A 1090 -1.23 -20.56 -20.89
C THR A 1090 -0.70 -21.83 -20.21
N PRO A 1091 -1.43 -22.45 -19.27
CA PRO A 1091 -1.03 -23.73 -18.66
C PRO A 1091 -0.97 -24.89 -19.66
N HIS A 1092 0.04 -25.75 -19.53
CA HIS A 1092 0.19 -26.98 -20.29
C HIS A 1092 -0.32 -28.17 -19.46
N GLY A 1093 -1.64 -28.31 -19.36
CA GLY A 1093 -2.28 -29.31 -18.50
C GLY A 1093 -2.05 -29.01 -17.02
N ARG A 1094 -1.35 -29.90 -16.31
CA ARG A 1094 -0.99 -29.76 -14.89
C ARG A 1094 0.28 -28.91 -14.65
N VAL A 1095 0.92 -28.42 -15.71
CA VAL A 1095 2.11 -27.57 -15.66
C VAL A 1095 1.74 -26.11 -15.95
N PHE A 1096 1.92 -25.25 -14.95
CA PHE A 1096 1.72 -23.80 -15.04
C PHE A 1096 3.07 -23.10 -15.24
N PHE A 1097 3.07 -21.94 -15.91
CA PHE A 1097 4.30 -21.23 -16.29
C PHE A 1097 4.32 -19.82 -15.69
N ALA A 1098 5.43 -19.44 -15.06
CA ALA A 1098 5.64 -18.08 -14.56
C ALA A 1098 7.08 -17.60 -14.77
N SER A 1099 7.28 -16.53 -15.55
CA SER A 1099 8.59 -15.88 -15.69
C SER A 1099 8.42 -14.39 -15.97
N ALA A 1100 9.46 -13.62 -15.64
CA ALA A 1100 9.61 -12.25 -16.13
C ALA A 1100 9.61 -12.18 -17.67
N ASP A 1101 9.95 -13.27 -18.36
CA ASP A 1101 10.11 -13.29 -19.83
C ASP A 1101 8.77 -13.17 -20.59
N TRP A 1102 7.64 -13.45 -19.94
CA TRP A 1102 6.30 -13.37 -20.53
C TRP A 1102 5.27 -12.70 -19.60
N ALA A 1103 5.73 -11.79 -18.72
CA ALA A 1103 4.85 -10.87 -18.01
C ALA A 1103 4.13 -9.90 -18.97
N ASN A 1104 3.03 -9.33 -18.51
CA ASN A 1104 2.26 -8.33 -19.26
C ASN A 1104 2.87 -6.93 -19.13
N GLY A 1105 3.10 -6.48 -17.89
CA GLY A 1105 3.68 -5.18 -17.58
C GLY A 1105 5.19 -5.16 -17.76
N TRP A 1106 5.93 -5.14 -16.65
CA TRP A 1106 7.39 -5.05 -16.64
C TRP A 1106 8.08 -6.39 -16.99
N ARG A 1107 7.78 -6.95 -18.18
CA ARG A 1107 8.51 -8.06 -18.78
C ARG A 1107 10.01 -7.74 -18.88
N GLY A 1108 10.82 -8.72 -18.49
CA GLY A 1108 12.26 -8.61 -18.25
C GLY A 1108 12.64 -8.30 -16.79
N PHE A 1109 11.77 -7.67 -16.01
CA PHE A 1109 12.11 -7.16 -14.68
C PHE A 1109 11.70 -8.10 -13.53
N ILE A 1110 12.26 -7.83 -12.36
CA ILE A 1110 11.87 -8.45 -11.08
C ILE A 1110 10.38 -8.23 -10.79
N ASP A 1111 9.83 -7.06 -11.14
CA ASP A 1111 8.40 -6.76 -11.02
C ASP A 1111 7.55 -7.72 -11.88
N GLY A 1112 7.91 -7.94 -13.15
CA GLY A 1112 7.27 -8.94 -14.02
C GLY A 1112 7.43 -10.38 -13.51
N ALA A 1113 8.53 -10.70 -12.83
CA ALA A 1113 8.67 -11.99 -12.15
C ALA A 1113 7.62 -12.15 -11.03
N ILE A 1114 7.42 -11.12 -10.21
CA ILE A 1114 6.44 -11.09 -9.13
C ILE A 1114 5.01 -11.15 -9.69
N GLU A 1115 4.69 -10.35 -10.73
CA GLU A 1115 3.42 -10.37 -11.47
C GLU A 1115 3.04 -11.79 -11.94
N SER A 1116 4.00 -12.47 -12.59
CA SER A 1116 3.82 -13.81 -13.13
C SER A 1116 3.70 -14.87 -12.01
N GLY A 1117 4.51 -14.76 -10.95
CA GLY A 1117 4.46 -15.66 -9.78
C GLY A 1117 3.14 -15.59 -9.01
N ILE A 1118 2.59 -14.38 -8.82
CA ILE A 1118 1.24 -14.19 -8.25
C ILE A 1118 0.21 -14.89 -9.14
N THR A 1119 0.23 -14.61 -10.45
CA THR A 1119 -0.75 -15.12 -11.41
C THR A 1119 -0.78 -16.65 -11.48
N ALA A 1120 0.39 -17.31 -11.52
CA ALA A 1120 0.47 -18.76 -11.50
C ALA A 1120 0.01 -19.35 -10.14
N SER A 1121 0.35 -18.71 -9.01
CA SER A 1121 -0.08 -19.20 -7.69
C SER A 1121 -1.61 -19.22 -7.52
N VAL A 1122 -2.30 -18.15 -7.94
CA VAL A 1122 -3.77 -18.07 -7.92
C VAL A 1122 -4.38 -19.15 -8.84
N SER A 1123 -3.77 -19.37 -10.01
CA SER A 1123 -4.26 -20.34 -10.99
C SER A 1123 -4.14 -21.80 -10.48
N VAL A 1124 -3.02 -22.15 -9.85
CA VAL A 1124 -2.83 -23.47 -9.23
C VAL A 1124 -3.74 -23.66 -8.00
N MET A 1125 -3.89 -22.66 -7.14
CA MET A 1125 -4.80 -22.74 -5.98
C MET A 1125 -6.25 -22.96 -6.41
N ARG A 1126 -6.74 -22.26 -7.45
CA ARG A 1126 -8.08 -22.52 -8.02
C ARG A 1126 -8.24 -23.96 -8.50
N SER A 1127 -7.20 -24.51 -9.14
CA SER A 1127 -7.19 -25.87 -9.68
C SER A 1127 -7.24 -26.93 -8.56
N LEU A 1128 -6.44 -26.74 -7.50
CA LEU A 1128 -6.46 -27.58 -6.29
C LEU A 1128 -7.84 -27.57 -5.59
N CYS A 1129 -8.49 -26.41 -5.50
CA CYS A 1129 -9.84 -26.30 -4.94
C CYS A 1129 -10.88 -27.05 -5.78
N TRP A 1130 -10.78 -27.00 -7.11
CA TRP A 1130 -11.71 -27.70 -8.01
C TRP A 1130 -11.60 -29.23 -7.90
N GLU A 1131 -10.38 -29.77 -7.85
CA GLU A 1131 -10.20 -31.21 -7.57
C GLU A 1131 -10.72 -31.61 -6.20
N GLY A 1132 -10.51 -30.76 -5.18
CA GLY A 1132 -11.05 -30.99 -3.83
C GLY A 1132 -12.58 -30.92 -3.72
N TYR A 1133 -13.25 -30.32 -4.70
CA TYR A 1133 -14.72 -30.31 -4.82
C TYR A 1133 -15.22 -31.54 -5.59
N LEU A 1134 -14.56 -31.89 -6.71
CA LEU A 1134 -14.86 -33.08 -7.51
C LEU A 1134 -14.54 -34.42 -6.82
N PHE A 1135 -13.81 -34.41 -5.70
CA PHE A 1135 -13.59 -35.57 -4.83
C PHE A 1135 -14.55 -35.64 -3.62
N LYS A 1136 -15.49 -34.69 -3.52
CA LYS A 1136 -16.56 -34.65 -2.50
C LYS A 1136 -17.96 -34.85 -3.08
N LEU A 1137 -18.09 -34.74 -4.40
CA LEU A 1137 -19.20 -35.24 -5.21
C LEU A 1137 -18.97 -36.71 -5.56
#